data_AF-A0A0S8KRQ4-F1
#
_entry.id   AF-A0A0S8KRQ4-F1
#
_cell.length_a   1.000
_cell.length_b   1.000
_cell.length_c   1.000
_cell.angle_alpha   90.00
_cell.angle_beta   90.00
_cell.angle_gamma   90.00
#
_symmetry.space_group_name_H-M   'P 1'
#
loop_
_entity.id
_entity.type
_entity.pdbx_description
1 polymer ?
#
loop_
_entity_poly.entity_id
_entity_poly.type
_entity_poly.pdbx_seq_one_letter_code
_entity_poly.pdbx_strand_id
1 'polypeptide(L)'
;MKRSNAAVFTTNLVLLCTLAISCVTSQAGTLSLPIDELDEANNQGLRNSQTVVTSTVGSCLDSTLAERTTHVWFFWTGEPSSAKLILTTRGVRSDANPRIYVNGQDIGQAVPDVLSYQPCEVAGGVENEYPFDPQILHSGWNDISISPETGQWRRWTAQDGRIVIEGDLTAPAMNEFLFVSSYDGYTRGAVYQVPIGYDPAVPVPLLVSIPGTGEGKWEALYRFAERANDRGWLLLAPDIRSKYAWVGGRTASLGVQHDIIDALDYLLAHPALNVDRSRIYLSGFSVGGGIAATVAAKYPQRFAAVVDWAGPTDLKAWVTQRPAVHNGLITDIGCNFVGPYMCPFEWKRRSALHMVKNLKHVPMAIVHGRADDRVPFEQSWSFYEYMRDFYEPEAHNKLSVWHDGGHLDSLLTWEGLDWMDDFTLNENPTDIMIRADESKDYYWVHILQKDWHGNWAEGYSNVEASYDLATGMISATVWDERAYSDGNLPVDVTFDLRRVGLDPNATYTVEDYNVATGDFDVLTVSPGDGRLLFSLPRDRLKRVHRQYQIYAFEPPEFVTAVLQQGPGYNGSHDTYIDAYDDGNYGHSGELVINYGRSSVALLKFDLSAIPPQAVIKKAHLKLYLASGRDTIRVSLYRLLRRWVDTEATWQSAAQDQVWAIPGAQGAGMDYDPMSMVEAYAEPGEFCTFNLKSTVEDWLTGVLPNEGMLIAGPEAGSGADRWRLASSESANLDWRPKLEVVYVVATATPTATQTPTATPSATPTATSPGPTATPTQSLTPWPTGTSRYIYLPLIWK
;
A
#
# COMPACT_ATOMS: atom_id res chain seq x y z
N MET A 1 -29.85 24.74 50.11
CA MET A 1 -30.07 26.15 49.72
C MET A 1 -30.55 26.13 48.27
N LYS A 2 -31.86 26.27 47.99
CA LYS A 2 -32.53 27.48 47.41
C LYS A 2 -31.77 28.08 46.22
N ARG A 3 -32.35 28.47 45.07
CA ARG A 3 -33.66 28.34 44.38
C ARG A 3 -33.48 29.16 43.07
N SER A 4 -33.94 28.64 41.93
CA SER A 4 -34.75 29.31 40.88
C SER A 4 -34.45 30.72 40.29
N ASN A 5 -34.75 30.83 38.98
CA ASN A 5 -35.16 31.97 38.12
C ASN A 5 -34.03 32.70 37.35
N ALA A 6 -34.03 32.85 36.00
CA ALA A 6 -35.04 33.19 34.97
C ALA A 6 -35.26 34.70 34.72
N ALA A 7 -35.44 35.02 33.43
CA ALA A 7 -35.93 36.27 32.78
C ALA A 7 -34.82 37.26 32.32
N VAL A 8 -34.87 37.94 31.16
CA VAL A 8 -35.96 38.59 30.36
C VAL A 8 -35.44 38.80 28.90
N PHE A 9 -36.13 38.32 27.83
CA PHE A 9 -36.91 39.05 26.78
C PHE A 9 -36.20 40.25 26.06
N THR A 10 -36.29 40.55 24.75
CA THR A 10 -37.46 40.54 23.83
C THR A 10 -37.07 40.90 22.35
N THR A 11 -37.77 40.30 21.35
CA THR A 11 -38.27 40.81 20.02
C THR A 11 -37.31 41.36 18.92
N ASN A 12 -37.49 41.15 17.60
CA ASN A 12 -38.60 40.82 16.67
C ASN A 12 -38.06 39.92 15.51
N LEU A 13 -38.70 38.84 15.01
CA LEU A 13 -39.92 38.69 14.15
C LEU A 13 -39.80 39.47 12.80
N VAL A 14 -39.80 38.86 11.59
CA VAL A 14 -40.96 38.28 10.84
C VAL A 14 -40.41 37.70 9.49
N LEU A 15 -40.55 36.37 9.21
CA LEU A 15 -41.45 35.66 8.24
C LEU A 15 -41.11 35.86 6.73
N LEU A 16 -41.29 34.95 5.77
CA LEU A 16 -41.87 33.59 5.60
C LEU A 16 -41.36 33.05 4.24
N CYS A 17 -40.89 31.79 4.13
CA CYS A 17 -41.60 30.60 3.65
C CYS A 17 -42.40 30.75 2.33
N THR A 18 -42.23 29.82 1.39
CA THR A 18 -43.09 28.60 1.32
C THR A 18 -42.51 27.49 0.43
N LEU A 19 -42.95 26.27 0.73
CA LEU A 19 -42.57 24.95 0.22
C LEU A 19 -43.03 24.65 -1.22
N ALA A 20 -42.41 23.65 -1.86
CA ALA A 20 -43.14 22.48 -2.39
C ALA A 20 -42.19 21.29 -2.70
N ILE A 21 -42.52 20.13 -2.14
CA ILE A 21 -42.05 18.79 -2.53
C ILE A 21 -43.04 18.25 -3.55
N SER A 22 -42.59 17.65 -4.66
CA SER A 22 -43.27 16.55 -5.34
C SER A 22 -42.34 15.81 -6.31
N CYS A 23 -42.55 14.50 -6.37
CA CYS A 23 -41.83 13.48 -7.12
C CYS A 23 -42.34 13.35 -8.58
N VAL A 24 -41.61 12.57 -9.39
CA VAL A 24 -42.06 11.77 -10.57
C VAL A 24 -41.52 12.19 -11.97
N THR A 25 -40.85 11.18 -12.57
CA THR A 25 -40.66 10.81 -14.00
C THR A 25 -39.55 11.38 -14.88
N SER A 26 -38.84 10.40 -15.46
CA SER A 26 -38.04 10.38 -16.69
C SER A 26 -38.62 11.16 -17.88
N GLN A 27 -37.77 11.88 -18.60
CA GLN A 27 -37.69 11.78 -20.06
C GLN A 27 -36.40 12.43 -20.58
N ALA A 28 -35.73 11.70 -21.47
CA ALA A 28 -34.63 12.15 -22.29
C ALA A 28 -35.03 13.37 -23.13
N GLY A 29 -34.14 14.35 -23.22
CA GLY A 29 -34.28 15.53 -24.06
C GLY A 29 -32.90 15.97 -24.54
N THR A 30 -32.48 15.41 -25.66
CA THR A 30 -31.34 15.84 -26.47
C THR A 30 -31.50 17.30 -26.87
N LEU A 31 -30.51 18.14 -26.54
CA LEU A 31 -30.30 19.43 -27.20
C LEU A 31 -28.93 19.41 -27.88
N SER A 32 -28.96 19.02 -29.15
CA SER A 32 -27.88 19.19 -30.12
C SER A 32 -27.77 20.66 -30.52
N LEU A 33 -26.58 21.25 -30.38
CA LEU A 33 -26.18 22.46 -31.10
C LEU A 33 -25.11 22.08 -32.15
N PRO A 34 -25.09 22.75 -33.31
CA PRO A 34 -24.54 22.17 -34.54
C PRO A 34 -23.02 22.29 -34.62
N ILE A 35 -22.42 21.19 -35.08
CA ILE A 35 -21.10 21.12 -35.70
C ILE A 35 -21.25 21.78 -37.08
N ASP A 36 -20.61 22.91 -37.30
CA ASP A 36 -20.18 23.43 -38.62
C ASP A 36 -19.62 24.85 -38.44
N GLU A 37 -18.36 24.99 -37.98
CA GLU A 37 -17.51 26.19 -38.21
C GLU A 37 -16.05 26.02 -37.72
N LEU A 38 -15.43 24.84 -37.96
CA LEU A 38 -14.00 24.63 -37.63
C LEU A 38 -13.18 23.93 -38.74
N ASP A 39 -13.68 23.88 -39.98
CA ASP A 39 -13.05 23.12 -41.07
C ASP A 39 -12.37 23.95 -42.19
N GLU A 40 -12.06 25.23 -41.94
CA GLU A 40 -11.43 26.12 -42.95
C GLU A 40 -10.05 26.70 -42.56
N ALA A 41 -9.27 26.02 -41.71
CA ALA A 41 -7.91 26.44 -41.37
C ALA A 41 -6.78 25.49 -41.81
N ASN A 42 -7.09 24.31 -42.38
CA ASN A 42 -6.09 23.25 -42.59
C ASN A 42 -5.75 22.94 -44.06
N ASN A 43 -5.82 23.92 -44.97
CA ASN A 43 -5.31 23.67 -46.33
C ASN A 43 -4.93 24.94 -47.12
N GLN A 44 -3.86 25.63 -46.72
CA GLN A 44 -2.96 26.32 -47.68
C GLN A 44 -1.52 26.30 -47.18
N GLY A 45 -0.64 25.77 -48.01
CA GLY A 45 0.76 25.52 -47.69
C GLY A 45 1.72 26.68 -48.02
N LEU A 46 2.88 26.54 -47.39
CA LEU A 46 4.24 26.92 -47.82
C LEU A 46 4.71 28.37 -47.60
N ARG A 47 5.72 28.43 -46.71
CA ARG A 47 6.81 29.43 -46.55
C ARG A 47 6.54 30.63 -45.65
N ASN A 48 6.56 30.37 -44.35
CA ASN A 48 7.39 31.05 -43.34
C ASN A 48 6.95 30.55 -41.96
N SER A 49 7.31 29.33 -41.56
CA SER A 49 7.09 28.89 -40.18
C SER A 49 8.21 29.44 -39.30
N GLN A 50 8.09 30.72 -38.93
CA GLN A 50 8.72 31.19 -37.70
C GLN A 50 7.84 30.69 -36.56
N THR A 51 8.24 29.60 -35.92
CA THR A 51 7.62 29.17 -34.67
C THR A 51 8.17 30.06 -33.56
N VAL A 52 7.28 30.65 -32.76
CA VAL A 52 7.63 31.46 -31.59
C VAL A 52 7.54 30.57 -30.36
N VAL A 53 8.62 30.45 -29.59
CA VAL A 53 8.64 29.74 -28.30
C VAL A 53 8.93 30.76 -27.20
N THR A 54 8.13 30.74 -26.14
CA THR A 54 8.27 31.67 -25.01
C THR A 54 8.57 30.88 -23.74
N SER A 55 9.51 31.38 -22.96
CA SER A 55 9.86 30.84 -21.64
C SER A 55 8.72 30.98 -20.63
N THR A 56 8.87 30.27 -19.51
CA THR A 56 8.18 30.67 -18.28
C THR A 56 8.53 32.11 -17.88
N VAL A 57 7.74 32.66 -16.98
CA VAL A 57 7.96 34.01 -16.44
C VAL A 57 8.80 33.90 -15.18
N GLY A 58 9.89 34.67 -15.12
CA GLY A 58 10.77 34.77 -13.97
C GLY A 58 10.15 35.57 -12.82
N SER A 59 10.57 35.25 -11.59
CA SER A 59 10.27 36.02 -10.39
C SER A 59 10.79 37.46 -10.48
N CYS A 60 10.16 38.35 -9.70
CA CYS A 60 10.64 39.72 -9.59
C CYS A 60 12.07 39.80 -9.01
N LEU A 61 12.86 40.72 -9.55
CA LEU A 61 14.23 41.02 -9.14
C LEU A 61 14.30 42.43 -8.56
N ASP A 62 14.93 42.57 -7.40
CA ASP A 62 15.20 43.88 -6.78
C ASP A 62 16.70 44.13 -6.74
N SER A 63 17.12 45.25 -7.36
CA SER A 63 18.53 45.67 -7.47
C SER A 63 19.26 45.82 -6.12
N THR A 64 18.55 45.86 -5.00
CA THR A 64 19.12 45.98 -3.64
C THR A 64 19.30 44.65 -2.93
N LEU A 65 18.61 43.59 -3.35
CA LEU A 65 18.70 42.29 -2.71
C LEU A 65 19.99 41.59 -3.12
N ALA A 66 20.47 40.66 -2.28
CA ALA A 66 21.66 39.87 -2.59
C ALA A 66 21.43 38.96 -3.80
N GLU A 67 20.23 38.37 -3.89
CA GLU A 67 19.75 37.54 -4.99
C GLU A 67 19.07 38.43 -6.03
N ARG A 68 19.63 38.45 -7.24
CA ARG A 68 19.23 39.32 -8.37
C ARG A 68 19.16 38.54 -9.68
N THR A 69 18.89 37.26 -9.54
CA THR A 69 18.78 36.31 -10.65
C THR A 69 17.44 35.61 -10.51
N THR A 70 16.77 35.41 -11.63
CA THR A 70 15.60 34.56 -11.74
C THR A 70 15.83 33.55 -12.85
N HIS A 71 15.10 32.45 -12.79
CA HIS A 71 15.25 31.33 -13.70
C HIS A 71 13.98 31.20 -14.53
N VAL A 72 14.15 31.06 -15.85
CA VAL A 72 13.08 30.78 -16.79
C VAL A 72 13.35 29.48 -17.51
N TRP A 73 12.30 28.73 -17.82
CA TRP A 73 12.39 27.42 -18.43
C TRP A 73 11.61 27.38 -19.74
N PHE A 74 12.20 26.78 -20.75
CA PHE A 74 11.57 26.38 -22.00
C PHE A 74 12.50 25.45 -22.75
N PHE A 75 11.91 24.51 -23.46
CA PHE A 75 12.63 23.51 -24.21
C PHE A 75 12.18 23.52 -25.66
N TRP A 76 13.12 23.36 -26.58
CA TRP A 76 12.88 23.28 -28.01
C TRP A 76 13.88 22.36 -28.72
N THR A 77 13.52 22.00 -29.95
CA THR A 77 14.41 21.44 -30.97
C THR A 77 14.40 22.35 -32.21
N GLY A 78 15.46 22.30 -33.01
CA GLY A 78 15.66 23.20 -34.16
C GLY A 78 16.55 24.39 -33.84
N GLU A 79 16.64 25.33 -34.78
CA GLU A 79 17.63 26.42 -34.75
C GLU A 79 16.94 27.78 -34.52
N PRO A 80 17.17 28.45 -33.37
CA PRO A 80 16.63 29.77 -33.11
C PRO A 80 17.32 30.82 -33.98
N SER A 81 16.52 31.59 -34.71
CA SER A 81 16.98 32.68 -35.59
C SER A 81 17.04 34.04 -34.89
N SER A 82 16.26 34.22 -33.81
CA SER A 82 16.25 35.42 -32.99
C SER A 82 15.92 35.07 -31.53
N ALA A 83 16.40 35.89 -30.60
CA ALA A 83 16.01 35.85 -29.20
C ALA A 83 15.80 37.27 -28.67
N LYS A 84 14.79 37.43 -27.81
CA LYS A 84 14.57 38.66 -27.06
C LYS A 84 14.14 38.35 -25.63
N LEU A 85 14.58 39.18 -24.69
CA LEU A 85 14.05 39.21 -23.34
C LEU A 85 12.99 40.29 -23.28
N ILE A 86 11.79 39.94 -22.85
CA ILE A 86 10.75 40.89 -22.47
C ILE A 86 10.82 41.06 -20.95
N LEU A 87 11.00 42.29 -20.48
CA LEU A 87 11.19 42.58 -19.05
C LEU A 87 10.48 43.88 -18.67
N THR A 88 9.69 43.84 -17.61
CA THR A 88 9.00 45.00 -17.04
C THR A 88 9.88 45.64 -15.97
N THR A 89 10.40 46.83 -16.21
CA THR A 89 11.29 47.53 -15.27
C THR A 89 10.60 48.71 -14.60
N ARG A 90 11.02 49.06 -13.38
CA ARG A 90 10.48 50.19 -12.64
C ARG A 90 11.53 50.89 -11.78
N GLY A 91 11.59 52.23 -11.85
CA GLY A 91 12.53 53.03 -11.07
C GLY A 91 13.91 53.15 -11.71
N VAL A 92 14.05 52.79 -12.99
CA VAL A 92 15.31 52.86 -13.72
C VAL A 92 15.66 54.32 -13.98
N ARG A 93 16.75 54.81 -13.38
CA ARG A 93 17.15 56.21 -13.52
C ARG A 93 18.04 56.45 -14.72
N SER A 94 17.89 57.62 -15.33
CA SER A 94 18.72 58.07 -16.46
C SER A 94 20.17 58.38 -16.09
N ASP A 95 20.47 58.61 -14.80
CA ASP A 95 21.82 58.85 -14.27
C ASP A 95 22.48 57.58 -13.70
N ALA A 96 21.84 56.42 -13.86
CA ALA A 96 22.38 55.10 -13.54
C ALA A 96 22.71 54.32 -14.82
N ASN A 97 23.55 53.27 -14.71
CA ASN A 97 23.87 52.36 -15.82
C ASN A 97 23.51 50.89 -15.47
N PRO A 98 22.25 50.59 -15.14
CA PRO A 98 21.83 49.25 -14.76
C PRO A 98 21.92 48.30 -15.96
N ARG A 99 22.55 47.14 -15.75
CA ARG A 99 22.77 46.11 -16.77
C ARG A 99 21.87 44.92 -16.56
N ILE A 100 21.44 44.30 -17.66
CA ILE A 100 20.66 43.07 -17.69
C ILE A 100 21.50 41.98 -18.34
N TYR A 101 21.47 40.78 -17.76
CA TYR A 101 22.23 39.64 -18.24
C TYR A 101 21.31 38.45 -18.48
N VAL A 102 21.62 37.67 -19.51
CA VAL A 102 21.02 36.34 -19.75
C VAL A 102 22.15 35.31 -19.76
N ASN A 103 22.03 34.25 -18.95
CA ASN A 103 23.08 33.24 -18.76
C ASN A 103 24.47 33.84 -18.49
N GLY A 104 24.51 34.93 -17.71
CA GLY A 104 25.73 35.68 -17.37
C GLY A 104 26.31 36.56 -18.48
N GLN A 105 25.75 36.54 -19.69
CA GLN A 105 26.12 37.44 -20.78
C GLN A 105 25.35 38.75 -20.69
N ASP A 106 26.03 39.88 -20.82
CA ASP A 106 25.41 41.20 -20.81
C ASP A 106 24.64 41.44 -22.11
N ILE A 107 23.32 41.63 -22.01
CA ILE A 107 22.44 41.81 -23.17
C ILE A 107 21.99 43.27 -23.37
N GLY A 108 22.28 44.16 -22.42
CA GLY A 108 21.88 45.56 -22.56
C GLY A 108 21.70 46.34 -21.25
N GLN A 109 21.50 47.64 -21.42
CA GLN A 109 21.15 48.56 -20.33
C GLN A 109 19.63 48.57 -20.12
N ALA A 110 19.15 48.54 -18.87
CA ALA A 110 17.74 48.74 -18.59
C ALA A 110 17.29 50.14 -19.03
N VAL A 111 16.08 50.26 -19.59
CA VAL A 111 15.60 51.51 -20.19
C VAL A 111 15.14 52.46 -19.08
N PRO A 112 15.65 53.70 -19.00
CA PRO A 112 15.21 54.66 -18.00
C PRO A 112 13.71 54.93 -18.06
N ASP A 113 13.08 55.05 -16.91
CA ASP A 113 11.65 55.29 -16.77
C ASP A 113 11.34 56.45 -15.82
N VAL A 114 10.11 56.96 -15.90
CA VAL A 114 9.62 58.08 -15.07
C VAL A 114 8.99 57.60 -13.76
N LEU A 115 8.94 56.29 -13.52
CA LEU A 115 8.28 55.72 -12.36
C LEU A 115 9.24 55.75 -11.17
N SER A 116 8.67 55.89 -9.97
CA SER A 116 9.43 55.68 -8.74
C SER A 116 9.60 54.19 -8.47
N TYR A 117 10.75 53.82 -7.91
CA TYR A 117 11.01 52.51 -7.32
C TYR A 117 9.83 52.06 -6.44
N GLN A 118 9.44 50.81 -6.62
CA GLN A 118 8.56 50.08 -5.72
C GLN A 118 9.14 48.68 -5.53
N PRO A 119 8.98 48.09 -4.33
CA PRO A 119 9.43 46.73 -4.08
C PRO A 119 8.55 45.73 -4.86
N CYS A 120 9.01 44.48 -4.94
CA CYS A 120 8.44 43.43 -5.78
C CYS A 120 6.96 43.08 -5.50
N GLU A 121 6.41 43.49 -4.36
CA GLU A 121 5.00 43.29 -4.03
C GLU A 121 4.05 44.20 -4.83
N VAL A 122 4.58 45.25 -5.46
CA VAL A 122 3.80 46.19 -6.27
C VAL A 122 3.97 45.84 -7.75
N ALA A 123 2.90 45.36 -8.35
CA ALA A 123 2.86 45.06 -9.77
C ALA A 123 2.99 46.33 -10.63
N GLY A 124 3.59 46.16 -11.81
CA GLY A 124 3.61 47.13 -12.89
C GLY A 124 4.93 47.89 -13.03
N GLY A 125 5.15 48.43 -14.22
CA GLY A 125 6.37 49.09 -14.65
C GLY A 125 6.26 49.43 -16.13
N VAL A 126 7.39 49.58 -16.79
CA VAL A 126 7.46 49.74 -18.25
C VAL A 126 8.02 48.46 -18.85
N GLU A 127 7.23 47.78 -19.67
CA GLU A 127 7.68 46.60 -20.42
C GLU A 127 8.60 47.04 -21.57
N ASN A 128 9.77 46.41 -21.66
CA ASN A 128 10.75 46.65 -22.71
C ASN A 128 11.23 45.32 -23.31
N GLU A 129 11.65 45.38 -24.57
CA GLU A 129 12.25 44.25 -25.28
C GLU A 129 13.77 44.46 -25.44
N TYR A 130 14.54 43.42 -25.14
CA TYR A 130 15.99 43.39 -25.23
C TYR A 130 16.41 42.26 -26.17
N PRO A 131 16.66 42.54 -27.46
CA PRO A 131 17.17 41.55 -28.40
C PRO A 131 18.60 41.11 -28.04
N PHE A 132 18.90 39.82 -28.19
CA PHE A 132 20.23 39.28 -27.95
C PHE A 132 20.52 38.07 -28.85
N ASP A 133 21.79 37.61 -28.84
CA ASP A 133 22.22 36.46 -29.64
C ASP A 133 21.60 35.16 -29.08
N PRO A 134 20.78 34.42 -29.87
CA PRO A 134 20.16 33.18 -29.40
C PRO A 134 21.17 32.10 -29.00
N GLN A 135 22.43 32.15 -29.43
CA GLN A 135 23.48 31.20 -29.04
C GLN A 135 23.82 31.24 -27.54
N ILE A 136 23.40 32.30 -26.83
CA ILE A 136 23.54 32.42 -25.37
C ILE A 136 22.61 31.44 -24.65
N LEU A 137 21.54 30.99 -25.30
CA LEU A 137 20.51 30.14 -24.69
C LEU A 137 20.88 28.66 -24.74
N HIS A 138 20.30 27.93 -23.80
CA HIS A 138 20.30 26.47 -23.78
C HIS A 138 18.86 25.99 -23.70
N SER A 139 18.56 24.86 -24.33
CA SER A 139 17.25 24.21 -24.18
C SER A 139 17.12 23.74 -22.73
N GLY A 140 16.09 24.22 -22.01
CA GLY A 140 15.91 24.01 -20.58
C GLY A 140 15.92 25.31 -19.76
N TRP A 141 16.58 25.29 -18.60
CA TRP A 141 16.70 26.44 -17.71
C TRP A 141 17.66 27.50 -18.24
N ASN A 142 17.26 28.76 -18.14
CA ASN A 142 18.04 29.94 -18.48
C ASN A 142 17.91 31.00 -17.37
N ASP A 143 19.00 31.71 -17.10
CA ASP A 143 19.08 32.72 -16.05
C ASP A 143 18.85 34.12 -16.62
N ILE A 144 18.03 34.91 -15.95
CA ILE A 144 17.90 36.37 -16.16
C ILE A 144 18.41 37.04 -14.90
N SER A 145 19.37 37.96 -15.01
CA SER A 145 19.87 38.70 -13.84
C SER A 145 20.05 40.18 -14.10
N ILE A 146 20.05 40.95 -13.02
CA ILE A 146 20.20 42.41 -13.04
C ILE A 146 21.40 42.87 -12.21
N SER A 147 22.04 43.95 -12.64
CA SER A 147 23.18 44.52 -11.91
C SER A 147 22.77 45.05 -10.52
N PRO A 148 23.63 44.89 -9.49
CA PRO A 148 23.42 45.53 -8.20
C PRO A 148 23.48 47.04 -8.32
N GLU A 149 22.72 47.76 -7.49
CA GLU A 149 22.84 49.21 -7.36
C GLU A 149 23.09 49.63 -5.91
N THR A 150 24.08 50.51 -5.71
CA THR A 150 24.42 51.06 -4.40
C THR A 150 23.91 52.48 -4.26
N GLY A 151 22.95 52.69 -3.35
CA GLY A 151 22.40 54.00 -3.02
C GLY A 151 20.87 54.00 -2.97
N GLN A 152 20.31 54.57 -1.90
CA GLN A 152 18.85 54.53 -1.65
C GLN A 152 18.00 55.12 -2.79
N TRP A 153 18.59 56.01 -3.59
CA TRP A 153 17.91 56.71 -4.68
C TRP A 153 18.13 56.10 -6.07
N ARG A 154 18.90 55.00 -6.20
CA ARG A 154 19.21 54.34 -7.49
C ARG A 154 18.59 52.96 -7.64
N ARG A 155 17.67 52.63 -6.75
CA ARG A 155 16.99 51.33 -6.69
C ARG A 155 16.00 51.21 -7.84
N TRP A 156 15.91 50.02 -8.40
CA TRP A 156 14.94 49.64 -9.41
C TRP A 156 14.57 48.15 -9.26
N THR A 157 13.43 47.79 -9.81
CA THR A 157 12.94 46.40 -9.87
C THR A 157 12.70 45.97 -11.30
N ALA A 158 12.79 44.67 -11.54
CA ALA A 158 12.46 44.02 -12.80
C ALA A 158 11.46 42.89 -12.55
N GLN A 159 10.40 42.82 -13.35
CA GLN A 159 9.25 41.93 -13.21
C GLN A 159 8.91 41.31 -14.56
N ASP A 160 8.13 40.24 -14.54
CA ASP A 160 7.56 39.59 -15.74
C ASP A 160 8.59 39.19 -16.82
N GLY A 161 9.81 38.88 -16.38
CA GLY A 161 10.92 38.53 -17.27
C GLY A 161 10.65 37.23 -18.01
N ARG A 162 10.61 37.28 -19.36
CA ARG A 162 10.42 36.10 -20.21
C ARG A 162 11.22 36.21 -21.49
N ILE A 163 11.79 35.10 -21.93
CA ILE A 163 12.57 34.99 -23.16
C ILE A 163 11.66 34.49 -24.27
N VAL A 164 11.73 35.14 -25.42
CA VAL A 164 11.02 34.74 -26.64
C VAL A 164 12.06 34.43 -27.71
N ILE A 165 11.99 33.24 -28.29
CA ILE A 165 12.80 32.83 -29.43
C ILE A 165 11.92 32.60 -30.65
N GLU A 166 12.45 32.90 -31.83
CA GLU A 166 11.77 32.66 -33.10
C GLU A 166 12.71 31.93 -34.06
N GLY A 167 12.18 31.01 -34.86
CA GLY A 167 12.96 30.29 -35.85
C GLY A 167 12.24 29.07 -36.37
N ASP A 168 12.99 28.14 -36.96
CA ASP A 168 12.48 26.80 -37.29
C ASP A 168 12.57 25.94 -36.03
N LEU A 169 11.58 26.11 -35.17
CA LEU A 169 11.56 25.57 -33.81
C LEU A 169 10.37 24.65 -33.61
N THR A 170 10.56 23.61 -32.80
CA THR A 170 9.48 22.78 -32.26
C THR A 170 9.65 22.66 -30.75
N ALA A 171 8.56 22.86 -30.01
CA ALA A 171 8.52 22.76 -28.55
C ALA A 171 7.43 21.76 -28.11
N PRO A 172 7.59 21.09 -26.97
CA PRO A 172 6.53 20.25 -26.42
C PRO A 172 5.33 21.11 -26.01
N ALA A 173 4.13 20.56 -26.15
CA ALA A 173 2.92 21.26 -25.71
C ALA A 173 2.72 21.03 -24.22
N MET A 174 2.55 22.11 -23.45
CA MET A 174 2.22 22.05 -22.04
C MET A 174 0.82 22.59 -21.81
N ASN A 175 -0.05 21.74 -21.27
CA ASN A 175 -1.46 22.06 -21.13
C ASN A 175 -1.87 21.94 -19.67
N GLU A 176 -2.32 23.05 -19.09
CA GLU A 176 -2.98 23.05 -17.79
C GLU A 176 -4.44 22.63 -17.96
N PHE A 177 -4.95 21.85 -17.00
CA PHE A 177 -6.35 21.44 -16.99
C PHE A 177 -6.88 21.38 -15.56
N LEU A 178 -8.21 21.39 -15.47
CA LEU A 178 -8.94 21.25 -14.23
C LEU A 178 -9.72 19.93 -14.23
N PHE A 179 -9.79 19.28 -13.09
CA PHE A 179 -10.57 18.07 -12.86
C PHE A 179 -11.33 18.14 -11.53
N VAL A 180 -12.36 17.33 -11.38
CA VAL A 180 -13.15 17.26 -10.14
C VAL A 180 -12.64 16.10 -9.30
N SER A 181 -12.24 16.39 -8.05
CA SER A 181 -11.80 15.36 -7.11
C SER A 181 -12.97 14.45 -6.70
N SER A 182 -12.80 13.14 -6.85
CA SER A 182 -13.75 12.13 -6.38
C SER A 182 -13.86 12.09 -4.85
N TYR A 183 -12.86 12.63 -4.14
CA TYR A 183 -12.83 12.62 -2.68
C TYR A 183 -13.79 13.64 -2.03
N ASP A 184 -13.86 14.86 -2.58
CA ASP A 184 -14.63 15.95 -1.98
C ASP A 184 -15.40 16.82 -2.97
N GLY A 185 -15.40 16.48 -4.27
CA GLY A 185 -16.14 17.18 -5.31
C GLY A 185 -15.58 18.56 -5.67
N TYR A 186 -14.45 18.97 -5.10
CA TYR A 186 -13.83 20.25 -5.45
C TYR A 186 -12.94 20.12 -6.68
N THR A 187 -12.86 21.21 -7.44
CA THR A 187 -11.96 21.33 -8.58
C THR A 187 -10.51 21.38 -8.13
N ARG A 188 -9.64 20.71 -8.89
CA ARG A 188 -8.19 20.66 -8.74
C ARG A 188 -7.53 20.96 -10.08
N GLY A 189 -6.28 21.42 -10.02
CA GLY A 189 -5.46 21.70 -11.20
C GLY A 189 -4.38 20.66 -11.41
N ALA A 190 -4.03 20.44 -12.67
CA ALA A 190 -2.89 19.64 -13.08
C ALA A 190 -2.35 20.18 -14.40
N VAL A 191 -1.13 19.79 -14.74
CA VAL A 191 -0.50 20.09 -16.03
C VAL A 191 0.01 18.80 -16.65
N TYR A 192 -0.10 18.70 -17.97
CA TYR A 192 0.57 17.63 -18.71
C TYR A 192 1.39 18.18 -19.88
N GLN A 193 2.43 17.44 -20.23
CA GLN A 193 3.27 17.67 -21.41
C GLN A 193 2.99 16.62 -22.48
N VAL A 194 2.85 17.08 -23.72
CA VAL A 194 2.86 16.27 -24.94
C VAL A 194 4.25 16.39 -25.58
N PRO A 195 4.96 15.27 -25.81
CA PRO A 195 6.31 15.31 -26.36
C PRO A 195 6.33 15.75 -27.82
N ILE A 196 7.46 16.28 -28.26
CA ILE A 196 7.72 16.61 -29.66
C ILE A 196 7.59 15.34 -30.51
N GLY A 197 6.87 15.44 -31.64
CA GLY A 197 6.67 14.31 -32.55
C GLY A 197 5.61 13.31 -32.09
N TYR A 198 4.82 13.64 -31.07
CA TYR A 198 3.70 12.81 -30.62
C TYR A 198 2.71 12.49 -31.75
N ASP A 199 2.40 11.21 -31.94
CA ASP A 199 1.37 10.72 -32.85
C ASP A 199 0.25 10.06 -32.04
N PRO A 200 -0.99 10.61 -32.04
CA PRO A 200 -2.11 10.02 -31.30
C PRO A 200 -2.51 8.62 -31.81
N ALA A 201 -2.03 8.18 -32.98
CA ALA A 201 -2.24 6.80 -33.44
C ALA A 201 -1.37 5.77 -32.69
N VAL A 202 -0.31 6.19 -32.01
CA VAL A 202 0.65 5.31 -31.32
C VAL A 202 0.53 5.48 -29.79
N PRO A 203 0.25 4.41 -29.03
CA PRO A 203 0.23 4.49 -27.58
C PRO A 203 1.65 4.72 -27.04
N VAL A 204 1.82 5.70 -26.15
CA VAL A 204 3.11 6.02 -25.52
C VAL A 204 3.03 5.96 -23.99
N PRO A 205 4.15 5.70 -23.29
CA PRO A 205 4.19 5.73 -21.83
C PRO A 205 3.78 7.07 -21.23
N LEU A 206 3.31 7.02 -19.99
CA LEU A 206 2.97 8.19 -19.18
C LEU A 206 3.75 8.16 -17.88
N LEU A 207 4.54 9.20 -17.61
CA LEU A 207 5.13 9.45 -16.29
C LEU A 207 4.24 10.39 -15.48
N VAL A 208 3.92 10.02 -14.24
CA VAL A 208 3.27 10.90 -13.26
C VAL A 208 4.34 11.42 -12.29
N SER A 209 4.56 12.73 -12.29
CA SER A 209 5.53 13.41 -11.43
C SER A 209 4.84 14.07 -10.24
N ILE A 210 5.21 13.65 -9.03
CA ILE A 210 4.61 14.14 -7.80
C ILE A 210 5.44 15.31 -7.23
N PRO A 211 4.80 16.46 -6.92
CA PRO A 211 5.47 17.57 -6.26
C PRO A 211 5.96 17.23 -4.85
N GLY A 212 7.09 17.81 -4.48
CA GLY A 212 7.67 17.77 -3.14
C GLY A 212 7.18 18.90 -2.23
N THR A 213 7.90 19.11 -1.13
CA THR A 213 7.62 20.21 -0.19
C THR A 213 7.96 21.54 -0.85
N GLY A 214 7.01 22.47 -0.94
CA GLY A 214 7.20 23.79 -1.56
C GLY A 214 7.04 23.83 -3.08
N GLU A 215 6.74 22.71 -3.73
CA GLU A 215 6.57 22.63 -5.18
C GLU A 215 5.10 22.60 -5.61
N GLY A 216 4.77 23.25 -6.71
CA GLY A 216 3.51 23.05 -7.43
C GLY A 216 3.66 22.01 -8.53
N LYS A 217 2.59 21.87 -9.32
CA LYS A 217 2.60 21.02 -10.52
C LYS A 217 3.68 21.40 -11.54
N TRP A 218 4.06 22.69 -11.64
CA TRP A 218 5.03 23.16 -12.63
C TRP A 218 6.45 22.72 -12.28
N GLU A 219 6.87 22.87 -11.03
CA GLU A 219 8.19 22.38 -10.58
C GLU A 219 8.29 20.86 -10.72
N ALA A 220 7.20 20.14 -10.43
CA ALA A 220 7.13 18.70 -10.64
C ALA A 220 7.21 18.33 -12.13
N LEU A 221 6.58 19.09 -13.03
CA LEU A 221 6.66 18.89 -14.47
C LEU A 221 8.09 19.12 -14.98
N TYR A 222 8.68 20.28 -14.68
CA TYR A 222 10.02 20.65 -15.18
C TYR A 222 11.11 19.69 -14.74
N ARG A 223 10.91 19.01 -13.60
CA ARG A 223 11.81 17.94 -13.17
C ARG A 223 12.04 16.93 -14.28
N PHE A 224 11.00 16.44 -14.96
CA PHE A 224 11.13 15.37 -15.95
C PHE A 224 10.83 15.78 -17.39
N ALA A 225 10.39 17.01 -17.63
CA ALA A 225 9.95 17.53 -18.93
C ALA A 225 10.86 17.14 -20.10
N GLU A 226 12.14 17.49 -20.02
CA GLU A 226 13.13 17.22 -21.09
C GLU A 226 13.34 15.72 -21.30
N ARG A 227 13.49 14.97 -20.20
CA ARG A 227 13.80 13.54 -20.22
C ARG A 227 12.63 12.67 -20.65
N ALA A 228 11.40 13.08 -20.34
CA ALA A 228 10.19 12.48 -20.87
C ALA A 228 10.04 12.79 -22.36
N ASN A 229 10.34 14.03 -22.78
CA ASN A 229 10.31 14.41 -24.18
C ASN A 229 11.30 13.61 -25.03
N ASP A 230 12.55 13.45 -24.57
CA ASP A 230 13.59 12.68 -25.25
C ASP A 230 13.18 11.21 -25.50
N ARG A 231 12.26 10.68 -24.68
CA ARG A 231 11.72 9.31 -24.81
C ARG A 231 10.39 9.25 -25.56
N GLY A 232 9.81 10.39 -25.93
CA GLY A 232 8.48 10.45 -26.52
C GLY A 232 7.37 10.08 -25.52
N TRP A 233 7.60 10.28 -24.22
CA TRP A 233 6.62 9.98 -23.16
C TRP A 233 5.73 11.18 -22.87
N LEU A 234 4.48 10.88 -22.52
CA LEU A 234 3.60 11.84 -21.86
C LEU A 234 4.07 12.05 -20.42
N LEU A 235 3.86 13.25 -19.89
CA LEU A 235 4.20 13.59 -18.51
C LEU A 235 3.03 14.32 -17.86
N LEU A 236 2.60 13.85 -16.70
CA LEU A 236 1.55 14.46 -15.87
C LEU A 236 2.14 14.95 -14.56
N ALA A 237 1.78 16.16 -14.14
CA ALA A 237 2.04 16.66 -12.80
C ALA A 237 0.74 17.25 -12.20
N PRO A 238 0.19 16.64 -11.14
CA PRO A 238 -0.97 17.19 -10.43
C PRO A 238 -0.56 18.22 -9.38
N ASP A 239 -1.42 19.22 -9.11
CA ASP A 239 -1.31 20.00 -7.88
C ASP A 239 -1.74 19.14 -6.69
N ILE A 240 -0.90 19.07 -5.66
CA ILE A 240 -1.22 18.36 -4.43
C ILE A 240 -1.71 19.33 -3.34
N ARG A 241 -2.73 18.91 -2.60
CA ARG A 241 -3.39 19.69 -1.55
C ARG A 241 -2.37 20.25 -0.55
N SER A 242 -2.54 21.52 -0.18
CA SER A 242 -1.85 22.14 0.94
C SER A 242 -2.88 22.68 1.92
N LYS A 243 -2.98 22.09 3.12
CA LYS A 243 -3.97 22.55 4.08
C LYS A 243 -3.47 23.77 4.86
N TYR A 244 -2.26 23.81 5.47
CA TYR A 244 -1.79 25.01 6.21
C TYR A 244 -0.27 25.16 6.48
N ALA A 245 0.66 24.39 5.87
CA ALA A 245 2.10 24.57 6.14
C ALA A 245 3.01 24.26 4.94
N TRP A 246 3.95 25.17 4.65
CA TRP A 246 4.96 25.04 3.59
C TRP A 246 6.11 24.09 3.95
N VAL A 247 6.31 23.75 5.22
CA VAL A 247 7.36 22.81 5.69
C VAL A 247 6.72 21.62 6.40
N GLY A 248 6.98 20.41 5.92
CA GLY A 248 6.54 19.15 6.55
C GLY A 248 5.04 18.84 6.39
N GLY A 249 4.26 19.65 5.67
CA GLY A 249 2.87 19.33 5.30
C GLY A 249 2.77 18.61 3.93
N ARG A 250 1.54 18.35 3.45
CA ARG A 250 1.24 17.75 2.15
C ARG A 250 1.59 16.26 2.05
N THR A 251 1.24 15.50 3.10
CA THR A 251 1.41 14.04 3.12
C THR A 251 0.45 13.34 2.15
N ALA A 252 0.62 12.03 1.98
CA ALA A 252 -0.26 11.18 1.20
C ALA A 252 -1.65 10.98 1.87
N SER A 253 -2.34 12.06 2.23
CA SER A 253 -3.73 12.03 2.69
C SER A 253 -4.63 11.36 1.66
N LEU A 254 -5.78 10.82 2.07
CA LEU A 254 -6.75 10.25 1.12
C LEU A 254 -7.11 11.23 0.00
N GLY A 255 -7.36 12.49 0.35
CA GLY A 255 -7.65 13.52 -0.66
C GLY A 255 -6.50 13.70 -1.66
N VAL A 256 -5.24 13.67 -1.23
CA VAL A 256 -4.08 13.75 -2.16
C VAL A 256 -3.99 12.51 -3.03
N GLN A 257 -4.22 11.32 -2.47
CA GLN A 257 -4.20 10.07 -3.22
C GLN A 257 -5.27 10.07 -4.33
N HIS A 258 -6.51 10.45 -3.99
CA HIS A 258 -7.61 10.58 -4.94
C HIS A 258 -7.31 11.64 -6.00
N ASP A 259 -6.81 12.82 -5.62
CA ASP A 259 -6.48 13.87 -6.58
C ASP A 259 -5.47 13.40 -7.65
N ILE A 260 -4.46 12.59 -7.26
CA ILE A 260 -3.49 12.01 -8.19
C ILE A 260 -4.15 11.00 -9.15
N ILE A 261 -4.99 10.11 -8.61
CA ILE A 261 -5.68 9.10 -9.41
C ILE A 261 -6.72 9.72 -10.33
N ASP A 262 -7.47 10.73 -9.88
CA ASP A 262 -8.46 11.45 -10.68
C ASP A 262 -7.79 12.25 -11.82
N ALA A 263 -6.64 12.87 -11.57
CA ALA A 263 -5.85 13.54 -12.61
C ALA A 263 -5.36 12.55 -13.68
N LEU A 264 -4.89 11.37 -13.25
CA LEU A 264 -4.50 10.29 -14.14
C LEU A 264 -5.71 9.79 -14.94
N ASP A 265 -6.84 9.51 -14.30
CA ASP A 265 -8.05 9.01 -14.95
C ASP A 265 -8.61 10.02 -15.96
N TYR A 266 -8.53 11.33 -15.66
CA TYR A 266 -8.86 12.38 -16.60
C TYR A 266 -8.00 12.30 -17.87
N LEU A 267 -6.68 12.15 -17.73
CA LEU A 267 -5.76 12.02 -18.87
C LEU A 267 -6.02 10.74 -19.68
N LEU A 268 -6.23 9.61 -18.99
CA LEU A 268 -6.52 8.33 -19.62
C LEU A 268 -7.84 8.32 -20.40
N ALA A 269 -8.75 9.24 -20.08
CA ALA A 269 -10.01 9.44 -20.80
C ALA A 269 -9.93 10.53 -21.88
N HIS A 270 -8.79 11.23 -22.03
CA HIS A 270 -8.67 12.34 -22.96
C HIS A 270 -8.55 11.83 -24.41
N PRO A 271 -9.46 12.17 -25.34
CA PRO A 271 -9.55 11.53 -26.66
C PRO A 271 -8.37 11.82 -27.58
N ALA A 272 -7.61 12.89 -27.30
CA ALA A 272 -6.41 13.25 -28.07
C ALA A 272 -5.13 12.58 -27.54
N LEU A 273 -5.20 11.88 -26.40
CA LEU A 273 -4.06 11.23 -25.77
C LEU A 273 -4.23 9.71 -25.76
N ASN A 274 -3.42 9.05 -26.55
CA ASN A 274 -3.22 7.61 -26.58
C ASN A 274 -2.11 7.22 -25.60
N VAL A 275 -2.50 6.93 -24.36
CA VAL A 275 -1.59 6.45 -23.30
C VAL A 275 -1.49 4.93 -23.37
N ASP A 276 -0.27 4.41 -23.38
CA ASP A 276 0.01 3.00 -23.11
C ASP A 276 -0.30 2.69 -21.64
N ARG A 277 -1.47 2.10 -21.38
CA ARG A 277 -1.94 1.79 -20.02
C ARG A 277 -1.08 0.74 -19.32
N SER A 278 -0.29 -0.03 -20.06
CA SER A 278 0.67 -0.97 -19.50
C SER A 278 1.96 -0.30 -19.05
N ARG A 279 2.22 0.96 -19.44
CA ARG A 279 3.44 1.72 -19.13
C ARG A 279 3.11 3.08 -18.51
N ILE A 280 2.42 3.03 -17.38
CA ILE A 280 2.19 4.18 -16.51
C ILE A 280 3.20 4.13 -15.36
N TYR A 281 4.04 5.16 -15.25
CA TYR A 281 5.09 5.25 -14.26
C TYR A 281 4.80 6.36 -13.24
N LEU A 282 5.38 6.26 -12.05
CA LEU A 282 5.19 7.23 -10.97
C LEU A 282 6.52 7.60 -10.33
N SER A 283 6.82 8.89 -10.19
CA SER A 283 8.01 9.33 -9.48
C SER A 283 7.77 10.60 -8.69
N GLY A 284 8.50 10.78 -7.60
CA GLY A 284 8.49 12.00 -6.81
C GLY A 284 9.76 12.15 -5.99
N PHE A 285 9.98 13.36 -5.48
CA PHE A 285 11.13 13.71 -4.66
C PHE A 285 10.72 14.22 -3.28
N SER A 286 11.49 13.88 -2.24
CA SER A 286 11.23 14.27 -0.86
C SER A 286 9.84 13.79 -0.43
N VAL A 287 9.00 14.65 0.14
CA VAL A 287 7.58 14.33 0.42
C VAL A 287 6.85 13.76 -0.81
N GLY A 288 7.18 14.19 -2.03
CA GLY A 288 6.62 13.65 -3.27
C GLY A 288 7.05 12.20 -3.53
N GLY A 289 8.25 11.80 -3.12
CA GLY A 289 8.73 10.41 -3.18
C GLY A 289 7.96 9.51 -2.21
N GLY A 290 7.76 9.99 -0.98
CA GLY A 290 6.92 9.31 0.02
C GLY A 290 5.45 9.19 -0.42
N ILE A 291 4.90 10.22 -1.09
CA ILE A 291 3.57 10.14 -1.72
C ILE A 291 3.57 9.12 -2.85
N ALA A 292 4.55 9.15 -3.75
CA ALA A 292 4.65 8.21 -4.86
C ALA A 292 4.66 6.75 -4.35
N ALA A 293 5.49 6.45 -3.35
CA ALA A 293 5.55 5.12 -2.72
C ALA A 293 4.21 4.73 -2.06
N THR A 294 3.54 5.67 -1.37
CA THR A 294 2.26 5.40 -0.70
C THR A 294 1.11 5.18 -1.70
N VAL A 295 1.03 6.01 -2.74
CA VAL A 295 0.03 5.88 -3.81
C VAL A 295 0.25 4.57 -4.58
N ALA A 296 1.49 4.23 -4.90
CA ALA A 296 1.83 2.95 -5.50
C ALA A 296 1.38 1.77 -4.63
N ALA A 297 1.63 1.82 -3.32
CA ALA A 297 1.20 0.76 -2.41
C ALA A 297 -0.33 0.69 -2.27
N LYS A 298 -1.03 1.81 -2.39
CA LYS A 298 -2.50 1.86 -2.26
C LYS A 298 -3.25 1.64 -3.57
N TYR A 299 -2.58 1.75 -4.71
CA TYR A 299 -3.11 1.52 -6.05
C TYR A 299 -2.12 0.69 -6.87
N PRO A 300 -1.70 -0.49 -6.39
CA PRO A 300 -0.58 -1.24 -6.96
C PRO A 300 -0.86 -1.73 -8.40
N GLN A 301 -2.13 -1.90 -8.76
CA GLN A 301 -2.58 -2.27 -10.11
C GLN A 301 -2.57 -1.12 -11.13
N ARG A 302 -2.08 0.07 -10.77
CA ARG A 302 -2.13 1.27 -11.64
C ARG A 302 -0.79 1.66 -12.24
N PHE A 303 0.33 1.14 -11.72
CA PHE A 303 1.67 1.61 -12.06
C PHE A 303 2.59 0.45 -12.43
N ALA A 304 3.27 0.56 -13.57
CA ALA A 304 4.21 -0.40 -14.08
C ALA A 304 5.57 -0.35 -13.35
N ALA A 305 5.99 0.84 -12.92
CA ALA A 305 7.18 1.03 -12.09
C ALA A 305 7.13 2.37 -11.34
N VAL A 306 7.83 2.45 -10.22
CA VAL A 306 7.83 3.59 -9.31
C VAL A 306 9.24 3.95 -8.88
N VAL A 307 9.57 5.23 -8.84
CA VAL A 307 10.85 5.71 -8.29
C VAL A 307 10.58 6.67 -7.14
N ASP A 308 10.98 6.27 -5.94
CA ASP A 308 10.99 7.09 -4.73
C ASP A 308 12.37 7.75 -4.56
N TRP A 309 12.43 9.08 -4.73
CA TRP A 309 13.62 9.86 -4.44
C TRP A 309 13.54 10.50 -3.04
N ALA A 310 14.34 10.01 -2.11
CA ALA A 310 14.49 10.53 -0.75
C ALA A 310 13.16 10.73 0.00
N GLY A 311 12.21 9.79 -0.14
CA GLY A 311 10.89 9.87 0.45
C GLY A 311 10.82 9.54 1.94
N PRO A 312 10.02 10.28 2.74
CA PRO A 312 9.65 9.82 4.08
C PRO A 312 8.62 8.69 3.97
N THR A 313 8.95 7.52 4.51
CA THR A 313 8.18 6.28 4.37
C THR A 313 7.46 5.88 5.66
N ASP A 314 7.91 6.40 6.81
CA ASP A 314 7.26 6.35 8.12
C ASP A 314 7.23 7.75 8.75
N LEU A 315 6.06 8.39 8.68
CA LEU A 315 5.85 9.74 9.20
C LEU A 315 6.02 9.82 10.72
N LYS A 316 5.70 8.75 11.47
CA LYS A 316 5.86 8.73 12.93
C LYS A 316 7.35 8.70 13.30
N ALA A 317 8.13 7.87 12.61
CA ALA A 317 9.57 7.87 12.78
C ALA A 317 10.18 9.22 12.34
N TRP A 318 9.71 9.78 11.22
CA TRP A 318 10.25 11.02 10.67
C TRP A 318 10.14 12.21 11.61
N VAL A 319 9.01 12.35 12.34
CA VAL A 319 8.85 13.38 13.38
C VAL A 319 9.86 13.24 14.50
N THR A 320 10.20 12.00 14.87
CA THR A 320 11.17 11.72 15.93
C THR A 320 12.58 12.03 15.47
N GLN A 321 12.91 11.67 14.23
CA GLN A 321 14.22 11.89 13.64
C GLN A 321 14.46 13.36 13.25
N ARG A 322 13.40 14.06 12.84
CA ARG A 322 13.44 15.48 12.45
C ARG A 322 12.33 16.27 13.16
N PRO A 323 12.56 16.72 14.39
CA PRO A 323 11.57 17.49 15.16
C PRO A 323 11.03 18.75 14.45
N ALA A 324 11.79 19.32 13.51
CA ALA A 324 11.37 20.49 12.72
C ALA A 324 10.12 20.25 11.86
N VAL A 325 9.82 19.02 11.45
CA VAL A 325 8.61 18.72 10.64
C VAL A 325 7.37 18.46 11.48
N HIS A 326 7.51 18.35 12.80
CA HIS A 326 6.44 17.95 13.73
C HIS A 326 5.17 18.80 13.59
N ASN A 327 5.30 20.14 13.64
CA ASN A 327 4.16 21.05 13.59
C ASN A 327 3.47 21.03 12.21
N GLY A 328 4.25 20.92 11.13
CA GLY A 328 3.74 20.81 9.77
C GLY A 328 2.90 19.54 9.59
N LEU A 329 3.44 18.40 10.03
CA LEU A 329 2.76 17.11 9.94
C LEU A 329 1.50 17.04 10.81
N ILE A 330 1.53 17.52 12.06
CA ILE A 330 0.33 17.56 12.91
C ILE A 330 -0.80 18.35 12.23
N THR A 331 -0.45 19.50 11.67
CA THR A 331 -1.42 20.41 11.03
C THR A 331 -2.00 19.77 9.76
N ASP A 332 -1.16 19.13 8.96
CA ASP A 332 -1.56 18.47 7.71
C ASP A 332 -2.40 17.20 7.93
N ILE A 333 -2.04 16.42 8.96
CA ILE A 333 -2.78 15.22 9.36
C ILE A 333 -4.10 15.61 10.03
N GLY A 334 -4.15 16.76 10.70
CA GLY A 334 -5.36 17.30 11.35
C GLY A 334 -5.58 16.78 12.78
N CYS A 335 -4.52 16.29 13.43
CA CYS A 335 -4.57 15.70 14.77
C CYS A 335 -4.05 16.65 15.84
N ASN A 336 -4.72 17.78 15.99
CA ASN A 336 -4.24 18.86 16.84
C ASN A 336 -4.10 18.40 18.31
N PHE A 337 -2.99 18.83 18.93
CA PHE A 337 -2.65 18.80 20.37
C PHE A 337 -1.85 17.62 20.96
N VAL A 338 -1.67 16.45 20.30
CA VAL A 338 -0.90 15.33 20.91
C VAL A 338 -0.11 14.43 19.93
N GLY A 339 -0.24 14.60 18.61
CA GLY A 339 0.57 13.85 17.62
C GLY A 339 0.14 12.39 17.39
N PRO A 340 1.04 11.47 17.00
CA PRO A 340 0.71 10.13 16.52
C PRO A 340 -0.01 9.22 17.53
N TYR A 341 -0.02 9.57 18.82
CA TYR A 341 -0.67 8.78 19.87
C TYR A 341 -2.20 8.93 19.92
N MET A 342 -2.74 10.08 19.52
CA MET A 342 -4.20 10.31 19.50
C MET A 342 -4.86 9.85 18.21
N CYS A 343 -4.06 9.65 17.17
CA CYS A 343 -4.56 9.50 15.82
C CYS A 343 -3.72 8.49 14.98
N PRO A 344 -3.29 7.36 15.59
CA PRO A 344 -2.23 6.52 15.04
C PRO A 344 -2.51 5.99 13.63
N PHE A 345 -3.78 5.79 13.30
CA PHE A 345 -4.18 5.28 11.99
C PHE A 345 -3.88 6.25 10.84
N GLU A 346 -4.13 7.56 11.03
CA GLU A 346 -3.86 8.56 9.98
C GLU A 346 -2.36 8.71 9.68
N TRP A 347 -1.50 8.50 10.68
CA TRP A 347 -0.05 8.48 10.45
C TRP A 347 0.37 7.25 9.66
N LYS A 348 -0.18 6.07 10.02
CA LYS A 348 0.15 4.81 9.37
C LYS A 348 -0.33 4.74 7.94
N ARG A 349 -1.56 5.15 7.65
CA ARG A 349 -2.15 5.06 6.29
C ARG A 349 -1.50 5.99 5.26
N ARG A 350 -0.74 6.99 5.71
CA ARG A 350 -0.01 7.96 4.87
C ARG A 350 1.49 7.63 4.76
N SER A 351 1.89 6.47 5.26
CA SER A 351 3.26 6.00 5.36
C SER A 351 3.39 4.69 4.59
N ALA A 352 4.15 4.69 3.49
CA ALA A 352 4.34 3.53 2.63
C ALA A 352 4.88 2.30 3.39
N LEU A 353 5.65 2.50 4.46
CA LEU A 353 6.16 1.42 5.33
C LEU A 353 5.03 0.50 5.82
N HIS A 354 3.84 1.02 6.11
CA HIS A 354 2.74 0.21 6.63
C HIS A 354 1.93 -0.54 5.56
N MET A 355 2.28 -0.35 4.28
CA MET A 355 1.62 -0.93 3.11
C MET A 355 2.58 -1.76 2.22
N VAL A 356 3.78 -2.11 2.71
CA VAL A 356 4.82 -2.83 1.95
C VAL A 356 4.33 -4.11 1.27
N LYS A 357 3.38 -4.84 1.87
CA LYS A 357 2.77 -6.05 1.31
C LYS A 357 2.20 -5.79 -0.08
N ASN A 358 1.53 -4.65 -0.27
CA ASN A 358 0.84 -4.30 -1.50
C ASN A 358 1.82 -4.04 -2.66
N LEU A 359 3.08 -3.71 -2.36
CA LEU A 359 4.12 -3.40 -3.34
C LEU A 359 4.78 -4.65 -3.94
N LYS A 360 4.37 -5.87 -3.55
CA LYS A 360 4.97 -7.12 -4.03
C LYS A 360 5.15 -7.14 -5.55
N HIS A 361 4.12 -6.71 -6.30
CA HIS A 361 4.11 -6.74 -7.78
C HIS A 361 4.38 -5.39 -8.45
N VAL A 362 4.78 -4.38 -7.69
CA VAL A 362 5.15 -3.05 -8.21
C VAL A 362 6.67 -2.94 -8.24
N PRO A 363 7.33 -2.96 -9.40
CA PRO A 363 8.74 -2.58 -9.51
C PRO A 363 8.97 -1.22 -8.86
N MET A 364 9.95 -1.15 -7.94
CA MET A 364 10.25 0.09 -7.21
C MET A 364 11.75 0.32 -7.09
N ALA A 365 12.23 1.49 -7.50
CA ALA A 365 13.56 1.97 -7.17
C ALA A 365 13.49 2.98 -6.03
N ILE A 366 14.36 2.82 -5.03
CA ILE A 366 14.50 3.72 -3.89
C ILE A 366 15.87 4.39 -4.00
N VAL A 367 15.89 5.71 -4.11
CA VAL A 367 17.12 6.47 -4.31
C VAL A 367 17.32 7.45 -3.18
N HIS A 368 18.46 7.35 -2.49
CA HIS A 368 18.67 8.14 -1.28
C HIS A 368 20.15 8.40 -1.00
N GLY A 369 20.47 9.63 -0.60
CA GLY A 369 21.77 10.05 -0.12
C GLY A 369 21.97 9.76 1.37
N ARG A 370 23.13 9.18 1.74
CA ARG A 370 23.46 8.85 3.14
C ARG A 370 23.70 10.08 4.02
N ALA A 371 23.97 11.24 3.42
CA ALA A 371 24.18 12.50 4.14
C ALA A 371 22.93 13.39 4.17
N ASP A 372 21.75 12.84 3.83
CA ASP A 372 20.48 13.57 3.85
C ASP A 372 20.09 14.02 5.26
N ASP A 373 19.99 15.34 5.46
CA ASP A 373 19.65 15.98 6.73
C ASP A 373 18.18 16.43 6.80
N ARG A 374 17.39 16.23 5.74
CA ARG A 374 15.97 16.62 5.66
C ARG A 374 15.04 15.42 5.75
N VAL A 375 15.35 14.35 5.07
CA VAL A 375 14.71 13.04 5.20
C VAL A 375 15.83 12.08 5.53
N PRO A 376 15.99 11.68 6.81
CA PRO A 376 17.11 10.82 7.18
C PRO A 376 17.12 9.50 6.40
N PHE A 377 18.29 9.07 5.95
CA PHE A 377 18.50 7.84 5.16
C PHE A 377 17.83 6.61 5.76
N GLU A 378 17.72 6.56 7.10
CA GLU A 378 17.03 5.50 7.84
C GLU A 378 15.58 5.27 7.39
N GLN A 379 14.91 6.27 6.81
CA GLN A 379 13.57 6.14 6.22
C GLN A 379 13.57 5.12 5.06
N SER A 380 14.46 5.30 4.09
CA SER A 380 14.57 4.38 2.95
C SER A 380 15.17 3.04 3.33
N TRP A 381 16.14 3.02 4.24
CA TRP A 381 16.74 1.77 4.72
C TRP A 381 15.72 0.89 5.46
N SER A 382 14.99 1.46 6.42
CA SER A 382 13.97 0.72 7.17
C SER A 382 12.83 0.25 6.27
N PHE A 383 12.48 1.04 5.26
CA PHE A 383 11.46 0.66 4.28
C PHE A 383 11.89 -0.55 3.45
N TYR A 384 13.12 -0.54 2.93
CA TYR A 384 13.68 -1.66 2.19
C TYR A 384 13.77 -2.92 3.05
N GLU A 385 14.31 -2.81 4.26
CA GLU A 385 14.45 -3.96 5.17
C GLU A 385 13.10 -4.53 5.57
N TYR A 386 12.08 -3.71 5.80
CA TYR A 386 10.74 -4.19 6.16
C TYR A 386 10.03 -4.91 5.00
N MET A 387 10.40 -4.67 3.74
CA MET A 387 9.89 -5.47 2.62
C MET A 387 10.31 -6.94 2.73
N ARG A 388 11.50 -7.21 3.29
CA ARG A 388 12.09 -8.55 3.42
C ARG A 388 11.29 -9.49 4.32
N ASP A 389 10.45 -8.93 5.19
CA ASP A 389 9.53 -9.70 6.03
C ASP A 389 8.39 -10.35 5.21
N PHE A 390 8.16 -9.91 3.97
CA PHE A 390 7.02 -10.34 3.14
C PHE A 390 7.43 -10.97 1.80
N TYR A 391 8.50 -10.48 1.19
CA TYR A 391 9.03 -11.00 -0.07
C TYR A 391 10.50 -10.63 -0.23
N GLU A 392 11.24 -11.42 -1.01
CA GLU A 392 12.62 -11.08 -1.39
C GLU A 392 12.61 -9.86 -2.32
N PRO A 393 13.13 -8.69 -1.89
CA PRO A 393 12.98 -7.44 -2.65
C PRO A 393 13.57 -7.53 -4.06
N GLU A 394 14.78 -8.07 -4.20
CA GLU A 394 15.49 -8.17 -5.46
C GLU A 394 14.76 -9.08 -6.47
N ALA A 395 14.21 -10.20 -5.99
CA ALA A 395 13.40 -11.11 -6.81
C ALA A 395 12.05 -10.49 -7.25
N HIS A 396 11.65 -9.38 -6.61
CA HIS A 396 10.42 -8.65 -6.89
C HIS A 396 10.70 -7.23 -7.41
N ASN A 397 11.82 -7.05 -8.13
CA ASN A 397 12.19 -5.81 -8.81
C ASN A 397 12.25 -4.58 -7.89
N LYS A 398 12.75 -4.77 -6.66
CA LYS A 398 13.08 -3.67 -5.76
C LYS A 398 14.54 -3.31 -5.93
N LEU A 399 14.80 -2.12 -6.47
CA LEU A 399 16.14 -1.60 -6.70
C LEU A 399 16.48 -0.58 -5.60
N SER A 400 17.64 -0.75 -4.96
CA SER A 400 18.18 0.25 -4.04
C SER A 400 19.34 1.01 -4.67
N VAL A 401 19.28 2.33 -4.66
CA VAL A 401 20.30 3.22 -5.24
C VAL A 401 20.79 4.20 -4.19
N TRP A 402 21.91 3.88 -3.57
CA TRP A 402 22.47 4.68 -2.47
C TRP A 402 23.67 5.51 -2.92
N HIS A 403 23.72 6.78 -2.52
CA HIS A 403 24.88 7.67 -2.76
C HIS A 403 25.29 8.38 -1.46
N ASP A 404 26.43 9.08 -1.47
CA ASP A 404 26.98 9.71 -0.27
C ASP A 404 26.60 11.20 -0.13
N GLY A 405 25.73 11.69 -1.01
CA GLY A 405 25.26 13.09 -1.02
C GLY A 405 24.16 13.38 0.01
N GLY A 406 23.82 14.65 0.15
CA GLY A 406 22.71 15.17 0.95
C GLY A 406 21.39 15.25 0.17
N HIS A 407 20.36 15.86 0.77
CA HIS A 407 18.99 15.85 0.26
C HIS A 407 18.83 16.39 -1.16
N LEU A 408 19.61 17.42 -1.52
CA LEU A 408 19.51 18.10 -2.80
C LEU A 408 20.55 17.63 -3.82
N ASP A 409 21.43 16.71 -3.43
CA ASP A 409 22.51 16.26 -4.29
C ASP A 409 21.97 15.34 -5.38
N SER A 410 22.30 15.66 -6.63
CA SER A 410 21.90 14.87 -7.78
C SER A 410 22.82 13.67 -8.02
N LEU A 411 22.24 12.58 -8.52
CA LEU A 411 22.98 11.39 -8.94
C LEU A 411 23.13 11.38 -10.46
N LEU A 412 24.18 12.00 -10.98
CA LEU A 412 24.42 12.18 -12.44
C LEU A 412 24.38 10.88 -13.25
N THR A 413 24.68 9.74 -12.62
CA THR A 413 24.80 8.45 -13.27
C THR A 413 23.48 7.66 -13.31
N TRP A 414 22.41 8.15 -12.68
CA TRP A 414 21.15 7.41 -12.59
C TRP A 414 19.97 8.36 -12.49
N GLU A 415 19.00 8.24 -13.40
CA GLU A 415 17.80 9.08 -13.42
C GLU A 415 16.48 8.33 -13.25
N GLY A 416 16.52 7.00 -13.24
CA GLY A 416 15.37 6.11 -13.01
C GLY A 416 14.48 5.85 -14.21
N LEU A 417 14.38 6.76 -15.19
CA LEU A 417 13.46 6.62 -16.32
C LEU A 417 13.82 5.45 -17.25
N ASP A 418 15.11 5.23 -17.55
CA ASP A 418 15.53 4.06 -18.34
C ASP A 418 15.19 2.75 -17.64
N TRP A 419 15.40 2.70 -16.33
CA TRP A 419 15.06 1.52 -15.52
C TRP A 419 13.55 1.28 -15.49
N MET A 420 12.72 2.34 -15.46
CA MET A 420 11.26 2.21 -15.52
C MET A 420 10.79 1.65 -16.88
N ASP A 421 11.44 2.01 -17.99
CA ASP A 421 11.04 1.59 -19.36
C ASP A 421 11.12 0.06 -19.56
N ASP A 422 11.94 -0.63 -18.75
CA ASP A 422 12.04 -2.09 -18.75
C ASP A 422 10.78 -2.79 -18.20
N PHE A 423 9.82 -2.05 -17.62
CA PHE A 423 8.65 -2.61 -16.96
C PHE A 423 7.33 -2.27 -17.64
N THR A 424 6.46 -3.28 -17.69
CA THR A 424 5.04 -3.18 -17.99
C THR A 424 4.22 -3.63 -16.78
N LEU A 425 3.01 -3.09 -16.64
CA LEU A 425 2.07 -3.41 -15.57
C LEU A 425 1.76 -4.91 -15.53
N ASN A 426 1.89 -5.51 -14.35
CA ASN A 426 1.37 -6.84 -14.08
C ASN A 426 -0.12 -6.73 -13.71
N GLU A 427 -1.01 -6.86 -14.70
CA GLU A 427 -2.45 -6.63 -14.48
C GLU A 427 -3.12 -7.72 -13.62
N ASN A 428 -2.61 -8.96 -13.68
CA ASN A 428 -3.25 -10.12 -13.04
C ASN A 428 -2.21 -11.03 -12.38
N PRO A 429 -1.47 -10.56 -11.36
CA PRO A 429 -0.52 -11.40 -10.63
C PRO A 429 -1.21 -12.63 -10.04
N THR A 430 -0.54 -13.79 -10.10
CA THR A 430 -1.07 -15.08 -9.63
C THR A 430 -1.23 -15.15 -8.11
N ASP A 431 -0.59 -14.24 -7.38
CA ASP A 431 -0.74 -14.11 -5.94
C ASP A 431 -0.72 -12.63 -5.55
N ILE A 432 -1.38 -12.25 -4.46
CA ILE A 432 -1.42 -10.87 -3.96
C ILE A 432 -1.41 -10.87 -2.43
N MET A 433 -0.83 -9.82 -1.86
CA MET A 433 -0.88 -9.51 -0.43
C MET A 433 -1.37 -8.08 -0.27
N ILE A 434 -2.63 -7.90 0.12
CA ILE A 434 -3.29 -6.59 0.15
C ILE A 434 -3.68 -6.25 1.58
N ARG A 435 -3.28 -5.05 1.99
CA ARG A 435 -3.75 -4.33 3.16
C ARG A 435 -4.54 -3.11 2.70
N ALA A 436 -5.79 -3.01 3.13
CA ALA A 436 -6.73 -2.00 2.66
C ALA A 436 -7.33 -1.17 3.81
N ASP A 437 -7.38 0.14 3.59
CA ASP A 437 -8.03 1.16 4.42
C ASP A 437 -9.16 1.90 3.68
N GLU A 438 -9.47 1.47 2.45
CA GLU A 438 -10.57 1.95 1.62
C GLU A 438 -11.13 0.80 0.77
N SER A 439 -12.42 0.88 0.47
CA SER A 439 -13.11 -0.04 -0.43
C SER A 439 -12.73 0.23 -1.88
N LYS A 440 -12.13 -0.76 -2.57
CA LYS A 440 -11.77 -0.69 -3.99
C LYS A 440 -11.28 -2.03 -4.53
N ASP A 441 -11.03 -2.06 -5.83
CA ASP A 441 -10.39 -3.16 -6.53
C ASP A 441 -8.87 -3.15 -6.31
N TYR A 442 -8.31 -4.34 -6.14
CA TYR A 442 -6.89 -4.65 -6.15
C TYR A 442 -6.69 -5.85 -7.09
N TYR A 443 -6.21 -5.59 -8.30
CA TYR A 443 -6.07 -6.60 -9.35
C TYR A 443 -7.40 -7.33 -9.65
N TRP A 444 -7.53 -8.58 -9.23
CA TRP A 444 -8.71 -9.44 -9.40
C TRP A 444 -9.53 -9.62 -8.11
N VAL A 445 -9.24 -8.85 -7.06
CA VAL A 445 -9.95 -8.87 -5.78
C VAL A 445 -10.57 -7.51 -5.48
N HIS A 446 -11.86 -7.47 -5.15
CA HIS A 446 -12.53 -6.29 -4.59
C HIS A 446 -12.67 -6.45 -3.08
N ILE A 447 -12.32 -5.41 -2.32
CA ILE A 447 -12.55 -5.34 -0.88
C ILE A 447 -13.59 -4.24 -0.64
N LEU A 448 -14.69 -4.59 0.02
CA LEU A 448 -15.72 -3.65 0.45
C LEU A 448 -15.81 -3.64 1.98
N GLN A 449 -15.40 -2.51 2.55
CA GLN A 449 -15.47 -2.20 3.97
C GLN A 449 -16.82 -1.55 4.29
N LYS A 450 -17.79 -2.36 4.73
CA LYS A 450 -19.13 -1.88 5.10
C LYS A 450 -19.09 -1.04 6.38
N ASP A 451 -20.10 -0.18 6.52
CA ASP A 451 -20.37 0.66 7.69
C ASP A 451 -19.16 1.53 8.12
N TRP A 452 -18.35 1.95 7.13
CA TRP A 452 -17.22 2.85 7.36
C TRP A 452 -17.71 4.28 7.57
N HIS A 453 -17.56 4.79 8.79
CA HIS A 453 -17.98 6.15 9.17
C HIS A 453 -16.88 7.21 9.08
N GLY A 454 -15.77 6.94 8.40
CA GLY A 454 -14.74 7.95 8.12
C GLY A 454 -13.99 8.52 9.33
N ASN A 455 -14.28 8.03 10.54
CA ASN A 455 -13.69 8.52 11.79
C ASN A 455 -13.09 7.33 12.57
N TRP A 456 -11.79 7.13 12.41
CA TRP A 456 -10.93 6.43 13.38
C TRP A 456 -11.32 4.99 13.77
N ALA A 457 -11.88 4.19 12.87
CA ALA A 457 -11.92 2.74 13.05
C ALA A 457 -10.50 2.19 12.83
N GLU A 458 -9.70 2.17 13.92
CA GLU A 458 -8.30 1.72 13.90
C GLU A 458 -8.21 0.31 13.30
N GLY A 459 -7.51 0.15 12.18
CA GLY A 459 -7.20 -1.15 11.60
C GLY A 459 -7.43 -1.23 10.09
N TYR A 460 -7.02 -2.35 9.52
CA TYR A 460 -7.07 -2.61 8.08
C TYR A 460 -7.82 -3.91 7.81
N SER A 461 -8.40 -3.99 6.62
CA SER A 461 -8.86 -5.26 6.07
C SER A 461 -7.76 -5.83 5.19
N ASN A 462 -7.46 -7.10 5.35
CA ASN A 462 -6.34 -7.74 4.69
C ASN A 462 -6.80 -8.95 3.90
N VAL A 463 -6.18 -9.15 2.74
CA VAL A 463 -6.39 -10.30 1.86
C VAL A 463 -5.04 -10.79 1.37
N GLU A 464 -4.72 -12.05 1.63
CA GLU A 464 -3.66 -12.79 0.96
C GLU A 464 -4.33 -13.82 0.07
N ALA A 465 -4.16 -13.71 -1.24
CA ALA A 465 -4.87 -14.57 -2.18
C ALA A 465 -3.98 -15.00 -3.33
N SER A 466 -4.19 -16.22 -3.83
CA SER A 466 -3.52 -16.74 -5.01
C SER A 466 -4.45 -17.58 -5.85
N TYR A 467 -4.09 -17.77 -7.11
CA TYR A 467 -4.76 -18.67 -8.01
C TYR A 467 -3.75 -19.49 -8.81
N ASP A 468 -4.19 -20.67 -9.24
CA ASP A 468 -3.43 -21.54 -10.12
C ASP A 468 -4.34 -22.02 -11.27
N LEU A 469 -3.98 -21.65 -12.49
CA LEU A 469 -4.72 -22.02 -13.69
C LEU A 469 -4.59 -23.51 -14.05
N ALA A 470 -3.52 -24.18 -13.61
CA ALA A 470 -3.33 -25.60 -13.88
C ALA A 470 -4.31 -26.45 -13.06
N THR A 471 -4.57 -26.05 -11.82
CA THR A 471 -5.53 -26.71 -10.93
C THR A 471 -6.93 -26.09 -10.98
N GLY A 472 -7.07 -24.85 -11.46
CA GLY A 472 -8.33 -24.11 -11.47
C GLY A 472 -8.77 -23.66 -10.07
N MET A 473 -7.81 -23.48 -9.16
CA MET A 473 -8.06 -23.24 -7.74
C MET A 473 -7.68 -21.81 -7.33
N ILE A 474 -8.50 -21.18 -6.49
CA ILE A 474 -8.18 -19.94 -5.77
C ILE A 474 -8.02 -20.29 -4.28
N SER A 475 -6.94 -19.82 -3.67
CA SER A 475 -6.69 -19.88 -2.24
C SER A 475 -6.69 -18.47 -1.67
N ALA A 476 -7.38 -18.23 -0.56
CA ALA A 476 -7.39 -16.90 0.05
C ALA A 476 -7.46 -16.94 1.58
N THR A 477 -6.75 -16.03 2.24
CA THR A 477 -6.87 -15.74 3.68
C THR A 477 -7.31 -14.29 3.83
N VAL A 478 -8.40 -14.06 4.56
CA VAL A 478 -8.99 -12.74 4.77
C VAL A 478 -9.13 -12.48 6.27
N TRP A 479 -8.63 -11.33 6.75
CA TRP A 479 -8.83 -10.90 8.13
C TRP A 479 -9.06 -9.40 8.26
N ASP A 480 -9.82 -8.99 9.27
CA ASP A 480 -10.17 -7.59 9.51
C ASP A 480 -9.74 -7.12 10.90
N GLU A 481 -8.91 -6.08 10.94
CA GLU A 481 -8.34 -5.49 12.16
C GLU A 481 -9.14 -4.29 12.67
N ARG A 482 -10.16 -3.82 11.93
CA ARG A 482 -10.92 -2.59 12.26
C ARG A 482 -11.60 -2.67 13.63
N ALA A 483 -11.45 -1.59 14.42
CA ALA A 483 -12.04 -1.41 15.75
C ALA A 483 -13.58 -1.30 15.78
N TYR A 484 -14.15 -1.54 16.96
CA TYR A 484 -15.52 -2.00 17.18
C TYR A 484 -16.36 -0.94 17.92
N SER A 485 -17.06 -0.04 17.22
CA SER A 485 -17.91 0.96 17.90
C SER A 485 -19.40 0.57 17.99
N ASP A 486 -19.93 -0.28 17.10
CA ASP A 486 -21.38 -0.49 16.94
C ASP A 486 -21.85 -1.95 16.76
N GLY A 487 -20.94 -2.92 16.62
CA GLY A 487 -21.26 -4.33 16.85
C GLY A 487 -21.16 -5.29 15.67
N ASN A 488 -20.97 -4.83 14.43
CA ASN A 488 -20.69 -5.70 13.28
C ASN A 488 -20.21 -4.86 12.10
N LEU A 489 -18.89 -4.77 11.88
CA LEU A 489 -18.33 -4.19 10.65
C LEU A 489 -17.95 -5.34 9.70
N PRO A 490 -18.88 -5.84 8.85
CA PRO A 490 -18.55 -6.89 7.91
C PRO A 490 -17.54 -6.37 6.86
N VAL A 491 -16.72 -7.29 6.36
CA VAL A 491 -15.94 -7.10 5.15
C VAL A 491 -16.53 -8.01 4.09
N ASP A 492 -16.73 -7.45 2.92
CA ASP A 492 -17.05 -8.22 1.73
C ASP A 492 -15.79 -8.34 0.89
N VAL A 493 -15.47 -9.56 0.46
CA VAL A 493 -14.38 -9.83 -0.49
C VAL A 493 -14.98 -10.47 -1.74
N THR A 494 -14.62 -9.94 -2.89
CA THR A 494 -15.08 -10.44 -4.18
C THR A 494 -13.92 -10.85 -5.05
N PHE A 495 -14.00 -12.01 -5.70
CA PHE A 495 -13.01 -12.51 -6.67
C PHE A 495 -13.58 -12.43 -8.08
N ASP A 496 -12.87 -11.75 -9.00
CA ASP A 496 -13.27 -11.60 -10.41
C ASP A 496 -12.71 -12.75 -11.26
N LEU A 497 -13.57 -13.72 -11.57
CA LEU A 497 -13.16 -14.95 -12.25
C LEU A 497 -12.67 -14.69 -13.67
N ARG A 498 -13.19 -13.66 -14.34
CA ARG A 498 -12.75 -13.31 -15.70
C ARG A 498 -11.32 -12.78 -15.69
N ARG A 499 -10.94 -11.99 -14.67
CA ARG A 499 -9.57 -11.51 -14.49
C ARG A 499 -8.59 -12.60 -14.09
N VAL A 500 -9.05 -13.56 -13.27
CA VAL A 500 -8.27 -14.74 -12.91
C VAL A 500 -8.08 -15.68 -14.10
N GLY A 501 -9.03 -15.72 -15.05
CA GLY A 501 -9.01 -16.64 -16.19
C GLY A 501 -9.76 -17.95 -15.92
N LEU A 502 -10.68 -17.97 -14.94
CA LEU A 502 -11.55 -19.11 -14.64
C LEU A 502 -12.96 -18.89 -15.23
N ASP A 503 -13.74 -19.95 -15.39
CA ASP A 503 -15.08 -19.88 -15.99
C ASP A 503 -16.04 -19.05 -15.10
N PRO A 504 -16.53 -17.89 -15.57
CA PRO A 504 -17.41 -17.03 -14.79
C PRO A 504 -18.83 -17.59 -14.61
N ASN A 505 -19.20 -18.67 -15.31
CA ASN A 505 -20.53 -19.27 -15.28
C ASN A 505 -20.56 -20.64 -14.58
N ALA A 506 -19.39 -21.19 -14.24
CA ALA A 506 -19.30 -22.45 -13.51
C ALA A 506 -19.79 -22.30 -12.07
N THR A 507 -20.25 -23.41 -11.49
CA THR A 507 -20.49 -23.49 -10.05
C THR A 507 -19.19 -23.88 -9.34
N TYR A 508 -18.90 -23.22 -8.21
CA TYR A 508 -17.69 -23.43 -7.44
C TYR A 508 -18.00 -24.08 -6.10
N THR A 509 -17.17 -25.03 -5.72
CA THR A 509 -17.04 -25.51 -4.35
C THR A 509 -16.12 -24.57 -3.58
N VAL A 510 -16.54 -24.20 -2.38
CA VAL A 510 -15.81 -23.31 -1.48
C VAL A 510 -15.64 -24.04 -0.15
N GLU A 511 -14.42 -24.41 0.16
CA GLU A 511 -14.03 -24.80 1.51
C GLU A 511 -13.75 -23.54 2.32
N ASP A 512 -14.50 -23.34 3.40
CA ASP A 512 -14.48 -22.13 4.20
C ASP A 512 -14.11 -22.47 5.65
N TYR A 513 -12.92 -22.03 6.06
CA TYR A 513 -12.34 -22.33 7.35
C TYR A 513 -12.16 -21.07 8.20
N ASN A 514 -12.71 -21.06 9.41
CA ASN A 514 -12.42 -20.03 10.40
C ASN A 514 -11.16 -20.37 11.19
N VAL A 515 -10.12 -19.54 11.06
CA VAL A 515 -8.83 -19.76 11.71
C VAL A 515 -8.93 -19.69 13.24
N ALA A 516 -9.77 -18.79 13.76
CA ALA A 516 -9.90 -18.57 15.20
C ALA A 516 -10.78 -19.65 15.87
N THR A 517 -11.90 -20.02 15.24
CA THR A 517 -12.88 -20.94 15.85
C THR A 517 -12.70 -22.39 15.45
N GLY A 518 -12.01 -22.66 14.34
CA GLY A 518 -11.84 -23.99 13.74
C GLY A 518 -13.04 -24.46 12.92
N ASP A 519 -14.11 -23.65 12.84
CA ASP A 519 -15.32 -24.00 12.09
C ASP A 519 -14.96 -24.18 10.60
N PHE A 520 -15.46 -25.26 10.00
CA PHE A 520 -15.19 -25.62 8.61
C PHE A 520 -16.51 -25.97 7.93
N ASP A 521 -16.79 -25.27 6.84
CA ASP A 521 -17.98 -25.45 6.02
C ASP A 521 -17.56 -25.67 4.57
N VAL A 522 -18.37 -26.45 3.84
CA VAL A 522 -18.21 -26.64 2.39
C VAL A 522 -19.46 -26.12 1.72
N LEU A 523 -19.29 -25.09 0.90
CA LEU A 523 -20.37 -24.37 0.24
C LEU A 523 -20.31 -24.63 -1.26
N THR A 524 -21.47 -24.58 -1.91
CA THR A 524 -21.59 -24.55 -3.36
C THR A 524 -22.09 -23.18 -3.76
N VAL A 525 -21.29 -22.43 -4.50
CA VAL A 525 -21.54 -21.02 -4.82
C VAL A 525 -21.56 -20.85 -6.34
N SER A 526 -22.61 -20.20 -6.84
CA SER A 526 -22.67 -19.76 -8.25
C SER A 526 -22.27 -18.29 -8.33
N PRO A 527 -21.35 -17.91 -9.23
CA PRO A 527 -20.93 -16.52 -9.38
C PRO A 527 -22.08 -15.60 -9.80
N GLY A 528 -22.10 -14.38 -9.27
CA GLY A 528 -22.95 -13.29 -9.75
C GLY A 528 -22.15 -12.37 -10.66
N ASP A 529 -22.57 -12.22 -11.92
CA ASP A 529 -21.84 -11.45 -12.94
C ASP A 529 -20.35 -11.83 -13.04
N GLY A 530 -20.06 -13.13 -13.03
CA GLY A 530 -18.69 -13.66 -13.11
C GLY A 530 -17.81 -13.39 -11.89
N ARG A 531 -18.43 -13.09 -10.74
CA ARG A 531 -17.76 -12.76 -9.49
C ARG A 531 -18.24 -13.63 -8.33
N LEU A 532 -17.30 -14.07 -7.49
CA LEU A 532 -17.60 -14.77 -6.24
C LEU A 532 -17.52 -13.78 -5.08
N LEU A 533 -18.65 -13.53 -4.42
CA LEU A 533 -18.77 -12.60 -3.29
C LEU A 533 -18.88 -13.39 -1.98
N PHE A 534 -18.02 -13.06 -1.02
CA PHE A 534 -18.08 -13.56 0.35
C PHE A 534 -18.31 -12.39 1.29
N SER A 535 -19.33 -12.50 2.15
CA SER A 535 -19.59 -11.55 3.22
C SER A 535 -19.15 -12.18 4.53
N LEU A 536 -18.22 -11.53 5.23
CA LEU A 536 -17.53 -12.09 6.39
C LEU A 536 -18.08 -11.45 7.67
N PRO A 537 -19.11 -12.04 8.32
CA PRO A 537 -19.52 -11.61 9.64
C PRO A 537 -18.45 -11.94 10.67
N ARG A 538 -18.46 -11.21 11.79
CA ARG A 538 -17.62 -11.57 12.93
C ARG A 538 -18.08 -12.89 13.54
N ASP A 539 -17.10 -13.69 13.94
CA ASP A 539 -17.34 -14.98 14.59
C ASP A 539 -17.73 -14.85 16.06
N ARG A 540 -17.91 -16.00 16.73
CA ARG A 540 -18.24 -16.06 18.17
C ARG A 540 -17.18 -15.42 19.09
N LEU A 541 -15.95 -15.26 18.60
CA LEU A 541 -14.85 -14.57 19.30
C LEU A 541 -14.71 -13.10 18.85
N LYS A 542 -15.68 -12.59 18.09
CA LYS A 542 -15.73 -11.22 17.54
C LYS A 542 -14.58 -10.90 16.57
N ARG A 543 -14.01 -11.92 15.92
CA ARG A 543 -12.93 -11.80 14.94
C ARG A 543 -13.44 -12.04 13.53
N VAL A 544 -12.70 -11.55 12.53
CA VAL A 544 -12.82 -11.97 11.13
C VAL A 544 -11.48 -12.53 10.73
N HIS A 545 -11.40 -13.84 10.51
CA HIS A 545 -10.22 -14.51 9.97
C HIS A 545 -10.66 -15.80 9.26
N ARG A 546 -10.82 -15.73 7.94
CA ARG A 546 -11.32 -16.83 7.10
C ARG A 546 -10.25 -17.28 6.11
N GLN A 547 -10.19 -18.58 5.86
CA GLN A 547 -9.39 -19.18 4.81
C GLN A 547 -10.33 -19.89 3.83
N TYR A 548 -10.09 -19.68 2.54
CA TYR A 548 -10.88 -20.23 1.45
C TYR A 548 -10.01 -21.11 0.55
N GLN A 549 -10.54 -22.26 0.14
CA GLN A 549 -10.13 -22.96 -1.07
C GLN A 549 -11.33 -23.01 -2.01
N ILE A 550 -11.18 -22.53 -3.23
CA ILE A 550 -12.27 -22.32 -4.18
C ILE A 550 -11.91 -23.02 -5.48
N TYR A 551 -12.78 -23.90 -5.99
CA TYR A 551 -12.53 -24.67 -7.20
C TYR A 551 -13.83 -25.12 -7.89
N ALA A 552 -13.79 -25.38 -9.19
CA ALA A 552 -14.97 -25.67 -10.01
C ALA A 552 -15.23 -27.18 -10.25
N PHE A 553 -14.70 -28.05 -9.38
CA PHE A 553 -14.86 -29.50 -9.47
C PHE A 553 -15.46 -30.08 -8.19
N GLU A 554 -15.92 -31.33 -8.26
CA GLU A 554 -16.57 -32.00 -7.13
C GLU A 554 -15.62 -32.07 -5.92
N PRO A 555 -16.08 -31.72 -4.71
CA PRO A 555 -15.23 -31.78 -3.52
C PRO A 555 -14.68 -33.18 -3.29
N PRO A 556 -13.48 -33.30 -2.70
CA PRO A 556 -13.01 -34.58 -2.21
C PRO A 556 -13.98 -35.16 -1.18
N GLU A 557 -13.95 -36.48 -1.02
CA GLU A 557 -14.72 -37.14 0.04
C GLU A 557 -14.15 -36.74 1.41
N PHE A 558 -14.95 -35.99 2.18
CA PHE A 558 -14.63 -35.61 3.55
C PHE A 558 -14.99 -36.74 4.51
N VAL A 559 -14.01 -37.20 5.28
CA VAL A 559 -14.19 -38.21 6.32
C VAL A 559 -14.22 -37.52 7.68
N THR A 560 -15.22 -37.86 8.50
CA THR A 560 -15.32 -37.38 9.89
C THR A 560 -14.96 -38.51 10.85
N ALA A 561 -13.87 -38.36 11.57
CA ALA A 561 -13.52 -39.20 12.71
C ALA A 561 -14.02 -38.55 14.01
N VAL A 562 -14.80 -39.30 14.78
CA VAL A 562 -15.24 -38.89 16.12
C VAL A 562 -14.55 -39.78 17.14
N LEU A 563 -13.56 -39.21 17.83
CA LEU A 563 -12.80 -39.88 18.88
C LEU A 563 -13.44 -39.53 20.22
N GLN A 564 -14.24 -40.45 20.76
CA GLN A 564 -14.95 -40.28 22.03
C GLN A 564 -15.08 -41.65 22.71
N GLN A 565 -14.64 -41.75 23.97
CA GLN A 565 -14.63 -43.02 24.70
C GLN A 565 -16.02 -43.66 24.76
N GLY A 566 -16.17 -44.86 24.21
CA GLY A 566 -17.46 -45.54 24.16
C GLY A 566 -17.53 -46.65 23.10
N PRO A 567 -18.74 -47.03 22.65
CA PRO A 567 -18.91 -48.02 21.59
C PRO A 567 -18.21 -47.58 20.30
N GLY A 568 -17.13 -48.28 19.90
CA GLY A 568 -16.40 -48.02 18.66
C GLY A 568 -15.07 -47.27 18.82
N TYR A 569 -14.79 -46.68 19.98
CA TYR A 569 -13.51 -46.02 20.27
C TYR A 569 -13.14 -46.13 21.75
N ASN A 570 -11.96 -46.65 22.04
CA ASN A 570 -11.45 -46.89 23.39
C ASN A 570 -10.07 -46.27 23.66
N GLY A 571 -9.66 -45.30 22.84
CA GLY A 571 -8.35 -44.66 22.89
C GLY A 571 -8.31 -43.31 23.61
N SER A 572 -9.31 -42.97 24.43
CA SER A 572 -9.21 -41.81 25.32
C SER A 572 -8.46 -42.20 26.58
N HIS A 573 -7.49 -41.38 26.94
CA HIS A 573 -6.76 -41.47 28.20
C HIS A 573 -6.92 -40.13 28.92
N ASP A 574 -7.50 -40.13 30.11
CA ASP A 574 -7.62 -38.94 30.94
C ASP A 574 -7.51 -39.22 32.43
N THR A 575 -7.11 -38.19 33.18
CA THR A 575 -7.08 -38.17 34.64
C THR A 575 -6.96 -36.72 35.09
N TYR A 576 -7.16 -36.45 36.37
CA TYR A 576 -6.70 -35.20 36.97
C TYR A 576 -5.67 -35.50 38.06
N ILE A 577 -4.88 -34.49 38.42
CA ILE A 577 -3.88 -34.56 39.47
C ILE A 577 -4.09 -33.40 40.44
N ASP A 578 -3.89 -33.64 41.74
CA ASP A 578 -4.29 -32.72 42.81
C ASP A 578 -3.20 -32.52 43.86
N ALA A 579 -2.89 -31.27 44.17
CA ALA A 579 -1.80 -30.90 45.09
C ALA A 579 -2.04 -31.31 46.53
N TYR A 580 -3.31 -31.51 46.91
CA TYR A 580 -3.71 -31.83 48.28
C TYR A 580 -3.96 -33.32 48.49
N ASP A 581 -4.08 -34.08 47.41
CA ASP A 581 -4.26 -35.53 47.43
C ASP A 581 -3.54 -36.19 46.24
N ASP A 582 -2.39 -36.80 46.52
CA ASP A 582 -1.50 -37.46 45.55
C ASP A 582 -2.03 -38.84 45.08
N GLY A 583 -3.35 -38.97 44.98
CA GLY A 583 -4.02 -40.14 44.43
C GLY A 583 -3.97 -40.20 42.91
N ASN A 584 -4.23 -41.40 42.36
CA ASN A 584 -4.52 -41.57 40.94
C ASN A 584 -6.04 -41.45 40.71
N TYR A 585 -6.43 -40.73 39.67
CA TYR A 585 -7.84 -40.45 39.36
C TYR A 585 -8.26 -40.89 37.95
N GLY A 586 -7.50 -41.78 37.30
CA GLY A 586 -7.81 -42.27 35.95
C GLY A 586 -9.06 -43.14 35.84
N HIS A 587 -9.79 -43.38 36.94
CA HIS A 587 -11.10 -44.04 36.94
C HIS A 587 -12.22 -43.11 37.43
N SER A 588 -11.92 -41.83 37.68
CA SER A 588 -12.88 -40.83 38.10
C SER A 588 -13.82 -40.49 36.94
N GLY A 589 -15.12 -40.33 37.18
CA GLY A 589 -16.08 -39.84 36.18
C GLY A 589 -15.96 -38.33 35.86
N GLU A 590 -15.03 -37.65 36.51
CA GLU A 590 -14.81 -36.20 36.45
C GLU A 590 -13.32 -35.86 36.34
N LEU A 591 -13.02 -34.81 35.57
CA LEU A 591 -11.72 -34.14 35.50
C LEU A 591 -11.80 -32.81 36.23
N VAL A 592 -10.89 -32.56 37.16
CA VAL A 592 -10.94 -31.37 38.04
C VAL A 592 -9.89 -30.35 37.64
N ILE A 593 -10.32 -29.10 37.45
CA ILE A 593 -9.44 -27.94 37.28
C ILE A 593 -9.80 -26.84 38.28
N ASN A 594 -8.84 -25.99 38.62
CA ASN A 594 -9.07 -24.84 39.48
C ASN A 594 -8.16 -23.64 39.15
N TYR A 595 -8.33 -22.57 39.92
CA TYR A 595 -7.36 -21.48 39.94
C TYR A 595 -6.05 -21.89 40.64
N GLY A 596 -4.95 -21.26 40.26
CA GLY A 596 -3.64 -21.53 40.85
C GLY A 596 -3.06 -22.90 40.50
N ARG A 597 -3.75 -23.67 39.63
CA ARG A 597 -3.32 -24.97 39.11
C ARG A 597 -2.97 -25.99 40.19
N SER A 598 -3.64 -25.94 41.35
CA SER A 598 -3.52 -26.98 42.37
C SER A 598 -4.39 -28.22 42.07
N SER A 599 -5.28 -28.12 41.08
CA SER A 599 -5.86 -29.27 40.37
C SER A 599 -5.80 -28.98 38.87
N VAL A 600 -5.26 -29.93 38.09
CA VAL A 600 -5.18 -29.86 36.63
C VAL A 600 -5.56 -31.20 36.02
N ALA A 601 -6.10 -31.19 34.80
CA ALA A 601 -6.48 -32.39 34.10
C ALA A 601 -5.52 -32.71 32.95
N LEU A 602 -5.36 -33.99 32.64
CA LEU A 602 -4.56 -34.53 31.55
C LEU A 602 -5.49 -35.27 30.60
N LEU A 603 -5.31 -35.06 29.29
CA LEU A 603 -6.15 -35.69 28.27
C LEU A 603 -5.32 -36.06 27.03
N LYS A 604 -5.54 -37.25 26.50
CA LYS A 604 -4.91 -37.74 25.27
C LYS A 604 -5.89 -38.60 24.48
N PHE A 605 -5.83 -38.49 23.15
CA PHE A 605 -6.55 -39.36 22.23
C PHE A 605 -5.55 -40.15 21.38
N ASP A 606 -5.82 -41.44 21.19
CA ASP A 606 -5.21 -42.23 20.12
C ASP A 606 -5.75 -41.78 18.76
N LEU A 607 -4.86 -41.35 17.88
CA LEU A 607 -5.19 -40.87 16.55
C LEU A 607 -5.04 -41.94 15.46
N SER A 608 -4.77 -43.20 15.83
CA SER A 608 -4.52 -44.31 14.90
C SER A 608 -5.66 -44.57 13.89
N ALA A 609 -6.88 -44.13 14.20
CA ALA A 609 -8.03 -44.16 13.29
C ALA A 609 -7.94 -43.17 12.12
N ILE A 610 -7.03 -42.19 12.19
CA ILE A 610 -6.81 -41.18 11.15
C ILE A 610 -5.52 -41.52 10.41
N PRO A 611 -5.54 -41.68 9.08
CA PRO A 611 -4.33 -41.99 8.31
C PRO A 611 -3.25 -40.90 8.48
N PRO A 612 -1.96 -41.25 8.59
CA PRO A 612 -0.87 -40.27 8.73
C PRO A 612 -0.78 -39.27 7.57
N GLN A 613 -1.22 -39.64 6.37
CA GLN A 613 -1.26 -38.81 5.17
C GLN A 613 -2.55 -37.97 5.03
N ALA A 614 -3.42 -37.96 6.03
CA ALA A 614 -4.67 -37.20 6.00
C ALA A 614 -4.39 -35.69 6.01
N VAL A 615 -5.11 -34.95 5.17
CA VAL A 615 -5.11 -33.48 5.22
C VAL A 615 -6.27 -33.04 6.10
N ILE A 616 -5.94 -32.48 7.26
CA ILE A 616 -6.93 -32.08 8.25
C ILE A 616 -7.63 -30.79 7.80
N LYS A 617 -8.95 -30.80 7.82
CA LYS A 617 -9.81 -29.65 7.48
C LYS A 617 -10.38 -28.99 8.74
N LYS A 618 -10.64 -29.78 9.77
CA LYS A 618 -11.14 -29.32 11.09
C LYS A 618 -10.70 -30.30 12.17
N ALA A 619 -10.37 -29.81 13.36
CA ALA A 619 -10.25 -30.62 14.56
C ALA A 619 -10.80 -29.86 15.77
N HIS A 620 -11.94 -30.31 16.29
CA HIS A 620 -12.61 -29.70 17.43
C HIS A 620 -12.55 -30.62 18.64
N LEU A 621 -11.88 -30.17 19.70
CA LEU A 621 -12.03 -30.77 21.02
C LEU A 621 -13.23 -30.13 21.72
N LYS A 622 -14.16 -30.96 22.17
CA LYS A 622 -15.35 -30.57 22.93
C LYS A 622 -15.24 -31.15 24.34
N LEU A 623 -15.24 -30.28 25.35
CA LEU A 623 -15.24 -30.65 26.76
C LEU A 623 -16.52 -30.15 27.42
N TYR A 624 -17.20 -31.00 28.19
CA TYR A 624 -18.42 -30.62 28.90
C TYR A 624 -18.10 -30.20 30.33
N LEU A 625 -18.48 -28.98 30.72
CA LEU A 625 -18.33 -28.51 32.09
C LEU A 625 -19.56 -28.91 32.91
N ALA A 626 -19.47 -30.05 33.59
CA ALA A 626 -20.58 -30.63 34.34
C ALA A 626 -20.98 -29.79 35.56
N SER A 627 -20.00 -29.21 36.26
CA SER A 627 -20.27 -28.27 37.35
C SER A 627 -19.12 -27.29 37.60
N GLY A 628 -19.47 -26.12 38.13
CA GLY A 628 -18.55 -25.05 38.46
C GLY A 628 -19.33 -23.91 39.14
N ARG A 629 -18.62 -22.99 39.78
CA ARG A 629 -19.26 -21.85 40.44
C ARG A 629 -19.85 -20.85 39.43
N ASP A 630 -19.09 -20.59 38.38
CA ASP A 630 -19.34 -19.62 37.31
C ASP A 630 -18.49 -19.99 36.08
N THR A 631 -18.51 -19.13 35.05
CA THR A 631 -17.70 -19.30 33.84
C THR A 631 -16.21 -19.23 34.17
N ILE A 632 -15.42 -20.16 33.63
CA ILE A 632 -13.96 -20.21 33.80
C ILE A 632 -13.24 -20.11 32.46
N ARG A 633 -12.09 -19.43 32.43
CA ARG A 633 -11.17 -19.51 31.29
C ARG A 633 -10.34 -20.78 31.41
N VAL A 634 -10.44 -21.65 30.41
CA VAL A 634 -9.69 -22.89 30.29
C VAL A 634 -8.59 -22.71 29.25
N SER A 635 -7.38 -23.17 29.59
CA SER A 635 -6.21 -23.11 28.73
C SER A 635 -5.67 -24.52 28.52
N LEU A 636 -5.39 -24.85 27.25
CA LEU A 636 -4.79 -26.12 26.86
C LEU A 636 -3.31 -25.93 26.61
N TYR A 637 -2.48 -26.76 27.22
CA TYR A 637 -1.04 -26.77 27.01
C TYR A 637 -0.60 -28.13 26.48
N ARG A 638 0.36 -28.13 25.55
CA ARG A 638 0.94 -29.37 25.03
C ARG A 638 1.77 -30.03 26.12
N LEU A 639 1.51 -31.30 26.41
CA LEU A 639 2.39 -32.07 27.29
C LEU A 639 3.67 -32.44 26.52
N LEU A 640 4.80 -32.35 27.20
CA LEU A 640 6.12 -32.71 26.67
C LEU A 640 6.64 -34.01 27.31
N ARG A 641 6.01 -34.42 28.41
CA ARG A 641 6.37 -35.60 29.19
C ARG A 641 5.32 -36.69 29.01
N ARG A 642 5.78 -37.91 28.75
CA ARG A 642 4.94 -39.10 28.76
C ARG A 642 4.30 -39.29 30.14
N TRP A 643 3.03 -39.68 30.14
CA TRP A 643 2.26 -40.04 31.32
C TRP A 643 1.35 -41.23 31.04
N VAL A 644 0.85 -41.86 32.10
CA VAL A 644 -0.10 -42.98 32.03
C VAL A 644 -1.29 -42.65 32.93
N ASP A 645 -2.50 -42.64 32.38
CA ASP A 645 -3.76 -42.29 33.06
C ASP A 645 -4.00 -43.06 34.36
N THR A 646 -3.72 -44.36 34.39
CA THR A 646 -3.90 -45.22 35.57
C THR A 646 -2.76 -45.13 36.59
N GLU A 647 -1.71 -44.36 36.31
CA GLU A 647 -0.52 -44.25 37.17
C GLU A 647 -0.20 -42.82 37.60
N ALA A 648 -0.62 -41.82 36.82
CA ALA A 648 -0.31 -40.43 37.06
C ALA A 648 -0.92 -39.94 38.38
N THR A 649 -0.11 -39.24 39.16
CA THR A 649 -0.46 -38.57 40.42
C THR A 649 0.12 -37.16 40.40
N TRP A 650 -0.03 -36.41 41.49
CA TRP A 650 0.60 -35.09 41.62
C TRP A 650 2.12 -35.16 41.58
N GLN A 651 2.72 -36.18 42.18
CA GLN A 651 4.18 -36.35 42.20
C GLN A 651 4.72 -37.05 40.93
N SER A 652 3.96 -37.99 40.35
CA SER A 652 4.45 -38.87 39.29
C SER A 652 3.63 -38.79 38.01
N ALA A 653 4.29 -38.77 36.85
CA ALA A 653 3.64 -38.84 35.53
C ALA A 653 3.28 -40.28 35.15
N ALA A 654 4.12 -41.23 35.57
CA ALA A 654 3.94 -42.68 35.44
C ALA A 654 4.70 -43.37 36.58
N GLN A 655 4.52 -44.67 36.77
CA GLN A 655 5.14 -45.41 37.88
C GLN A 655 6.67 -45.32 37.89
N ASP A 656 7.29 -45.19 36.71
CA ASP A 656 8.74 -45.09 36.51
C ASP A 656 9.23 -43.65 36.24
N GLN A 657 8.34 -42.66 36.31
CA GLN A 657 8.65 -41.30 35.87
C GLN A 657 7.96 -40.23 36.73
N VAL A 658 8.78 -39.42 37.40
CA VAL A 658 8.29 -38.23 38.13
C VAL A 658 8.07 -37.03 37.20
N TRP A 659 7.18 -36.12 37.58
CA TRP A 659 7.11 -34.79 36.97
C TRP A 659 8.40 -34.01 37.27
N ALA A 660 8.80 -33.09 36.38
CA ALA A 660 9.93 -32.21 36.69
C ALA A 660 9.61 -31.27 37.86
N ILE A 661 8.37 -30.77 37.90
CA ILE A 661 7.79 -30.10 39.07
C ILE A 661 6.45 -30.78 39.37
N PRO A 662 6.18 -31.15 40.63
CA PRO A 662 4.91 -31.77 41.02
C PRO A 662 3.70 -31.00 40.48
N GLY A 663 2.70 -31.73 39.99
CA GLY A 663 1.52 -31.18 39.31
C GLY A 663 1.73 -30.89 37.84
N ALA A 664 2.72 -31.53 37.20
CA ALA A 664 3.13 -31.24 35.82
C ALA A 664 3.46 -29.76 35.58
N GLN A 665 4.05 -29.08 36.58
CA GLN A 665 4.25 -27.63 36.56
C GLN A 665 5.60 -27.18 35.96
N GLY A 666 6.44 -28.11 35.50
CA GLY A 666 7.71 -27.79 34.86
C GLY A 666 7.54 -27.19 33.48
N ALA A 667 7.44 -25.86 33.36
CA ALA A 667 7.38 -25.17 32.08
C ALA A 667 8.61 -25.52 31.20
N GLY A 668 8.38 -25.95 29.96
CA GLY A 668 9.41 -26.40 29.01
C GLY A 668 9.94 -27.82 29.26
N MET A 669 9.47 -28.50 30.31
CA MET A 669 9.93 -29.85 30.70
C MET A 669 8.77 -30.85 30.79
N ASP A 670 7.67 -30.45 31.44
CA ASP A 670 6.43 -31.21 31.59
C ASP A 670 5.41 -30.79 30.55
N TYR A 671 5.32 -29.48 30.28
CA TYR A 671 4.41 -28.89 29.30
C TYR A 671 5.06 -27.72 28.56
N ASP A 672 4.55 -27.38 27.38
CA ASP A 672 4.93 -26.18 26.64
C ASP A 672 4.33 -24.93 27.32
N PRO A 673 5.13 -23.92 27.72
CA PRO A 673 4.60 -22.73 28.38
C PRO A 673 3.66 -21.90 27.50
N MET A 674 3.70 -22.05 26.17
CA MET A 674 2.74 -21.43 25.28
C MET A 674 1.44 -22.25 25.27
N SER A 675 0.32 -21.62 25.61
CA SER A 675 -0.98 -22.27 25.46
C SER A 675 -1.25 -22.54 23.99
N MET A 676 -1.77 -23.73 23.70
CA MET A 676 -2.19 -24.11 22.35
C MET A 676 -3.41 -23.30 21.94
N VAL A 677 -4.37 -23.18 22.87
CA VAL A 677 -5.65 -22.50 22.68
C VAL A 677 -6.31 -22.25 24.05
N GLU A 678 -7.16 -21.24 24.10
CA GLU A 678 -7.93 -20.86 25.29
C GLU A 678 -9.41 -20.66 24.93
N ALA A 679 -10.30 -21.00 25.85
CA ALA A 679 -11.73 -20.75 25.72
C ALA A 679 -12.38 -20.52 27.08
N TYR A 680 -13.53 -19.86 27.09
CA TYR A 680 -14.38 -19.78 28.28
C TYR A 680 -15.32 -20.98 28.31
N ALA A 681 -15.43 -21.62 29.46
CA ALA A 681 -16.32 -22.75 29.70
C ALA A 681 -17.41 -22.35 30.71
N GLU A 682 -18.67 -22.58 30.35
CA GLU A 682 -19.84 -22.28 31.17
C GLU A 682 -20.43 -23.57 31.76
N PRO A 683 -20.79 -23.60 33.07
CA PRO A 683 -21.39 -24.78 33.67
C PRO A 683 -22.68 -25.21 32.95
N GLY A 684 -22.75 -26.50 32.60
CA GLY A 684 -23.86 -27.08 31.84
C GLY A 684 -23.70 -27.02 30.32
N GLU A 685 -22.58 -26.49 29.81
CA GLU A 685 -22.33 -26.36 28.37
C GLU A 685 -21.03 -27.05 27.92
N PHE A 686 -20.90 -27.23 26.61
CA PHE A 686 -19.65 -27.63 25.97
C PHE A 686 -18.81 -26.40 25.64
N CYS A 687 -17.54 -26.42 26.02
CA CYS A 687 -16.54 -25.55 25.42
C CYS A 687 -15.85 -26.27 24.25
N THR A 688 -15.59 -25.53 23.17
CA THR A 688 -14.97 -26.07 21.94
C THR A 688 -13.63 -25.40 21.68
N PHE A 689 -12.60 -26.19 21.42
CA PHE A 689 -11.26 -25.75 21.12
C PHE A 689 -10.85 -26.16 19.71
N ASN A 690 -10.25 -25.24 18.97
CA ASN A 690 -9.65 -25.53 17.66
C ASN A 690 -8.27 -26.15 17.86
N LEU A 691 -8.12 -27.43 17.47
CA LEU A 691 -6.88 -28.19 17.55
C LEU A 691 -6.33 -28.60 16.18
N LYS A 692 -6.76 -27.96 15.08
CA LYS A 692 -6.39 -28.37 13.71
C LYS A 692 -4.88 -28.53 13.54
N SER A 693 -4.11 -27.47 13.84
CA SER A 693 -2.65 -27.47 13.72
C SER A 693 -1.98 -28.50 14.62
N THR A 694 -2.48 -28.67 15.85
CA THR A 694 -1.94 -29.66 16.80
C THR A 694 -2.12 -31.08 16.28
N VAL A 695 -3.31 -31.41 15.76
CA VAL A 695 -3.57 -32.74 15.21
C VAL A 695 -2.72 -32.99 13.96
N GLU A 696 -2.51 -31.98 13.13
CA GLU A 696 -1.58 -32.05 11.98
C GLU A 696 -0.15 -32.36 12.43
N ASP A 697 0.38 -31.65 13.43
CA ASP A 697 1.74 -31.88 13.96
C ASP A 697 1.90 -33.28 14.55
N TRP A 698 0.87 -33.78 15.24
CA TRP A 698 0.87 -35.13 15.82
C TRP A 698 0.83 -36.24 14.78
N LEU A 699 0.02 -36.09 13.73
CA LEU A 699 -0.10 -37.10 12.66
C LEU A 699 1.12 -37.13 11.76
N THR A 700 1.72 -35.97 11.47
CA THR A 700 2.93 -35.86 10.65
C THR A 700 4.20 -36.23 11.41
N GLY A 701 4.12 -36.37 12.74
CA GLY A 701 5.27 -36.66 13.60
C GLY A 701 6.22 -35.48 13.79
N VAL A 702 5.83 -34.26 13.38
CA VAL A 702 6.56 -33.02 13.68
C VAL A 702 6.67 -32.85 15.20
N LEU A 703 5.62 -33.25 15.93
CA LEU A 703 5.60 -33.28 17.39
C LEU A 703 5.05 -34.60 17.91
N PRO A 704 5.58 -35.12 19.04
CA PRO A 704 5.00 -36.29 19.69
C PRO A 704 3.64 -35.98 20.29
N ASN A 705 2.71 -36.93 20.18
CA ASN A 705 1.41 -36.88 20.86
C ASN A 705 1.55 -37.39 22.30
N GLU A 706 1.92 -36.49 23.22
CA GLU A 706 1.84 -36.75 24.67
C GLU A 706 0.55 -36.22 25.31
N GLY A 707 -0.41 -35.79 24.49
CA GLY A 707 -1.67 -35.21 24.95
C GLY A 707 -1.53 -33.76 25.42
N MET A 708 -2.46 -33.35 26.27
CA MET A 708 -2.61 -31.97 26.72
C MET A 708 -2.90 -31.86 28.22
N LEU A 709 -2.35 -30.82 28.82
CA LEU A 709 -2.68 -30.33 30.14
C LEU A 709 -3.82 -29.32 30.01
N ILE A 710 -4.89 -29.55 30.76
CA ILE A 710 -6.06 -28.67 30.84
C ILE A 710 -5.97 -27.94 32.18
N ALA A 711 -5.86 -26.61 32.13
CA ALA A 711 -5.66 -25.79 33.30
C ALA A 711 -6.62 -24.60 33.36
N GLY A 712 -7.02 -24.24 34.58
CA GLY A 712 -7.63 -22.96 34.88
C GLY A 712 -6.58 -21.84 35.01
N PRO A 713 -7.00 -20.60 35.26
CA PRO A 713 -6.10 -19.45 35.39
C PRO A 713 -5.21 -19.55 36.63
N GLU A 714 -3.97 -19.06 36.55
CA GLU A 714 -3.08 -19.05 37.73
C GLU A 714 -3.58 -18.10 38.83
N ALA A 715 -4.11 -16.93 38.44
CA ALA A 715 -4.64 -15.97 39.39
C ALA A 715 -6.04 -16.36 39.87
N GLY A 716 -6.19 -16.62 41.17
CA GLY A 716 -7.47 -16.90 41.82
C GLY A 716 -7.33 -17.83 43.03
N SER A 717 -8.45 -18.24 43.61
CA SER A 717 -8.48 -19.16 44.74
C SER A 717 -8.63 -20.60 44.27
N GLY A 718 -7.66 -21.48 44.59
CA GLY A 718 -7.74 -22.91 44.28
C GLY A 718 -8.80 -23.69 45.08
N ALA A 719 -9.55 -23.03 45.96
CA ALA A 719 -10.67 -23.64 46.70
C ALA A 719 -11.89 -23.90 45.81
N ASP A 720 -12.12 -23.06 44.81
CA ASP A 720 -13.19 -23.26 43.83
C ASP A 720 -12.73 -24.28 42.78
N ARG A 721 -13.57 -25.30 42.49
CA ARG A 721 -13.24 -26.41 41.59
C ARG A 721 -14.28 -26.54 40.48
N TRP A 722 -13.80 -26.67 39.25
CA TRP A 722 -14.59 -26.93 38.05
C TRP A 722 -14.40 -28.38 37.63
N ARG A 723 -15.51 -29.07 37.36
CA ARG A 723 -15.56 -30.49 37.03
C ARG A 723 -16.00 -30.66 35.59
N LEU A 724 -15.06 -31.01 34.74
CA LEU A 724 -15.31 -31.45 33.39
C LEU A 724 -15.69 -32.94 33.42
N ALA A 725 -16.50 -33.41 32.48
CA ALA A 725 -16.73 -34.84 32.33
C ALA A 725 -15.44 -35.54 31.83
N SER A 726 -15.10 -36.69 32.41
CA SER A 726 -14.00 -37.55 31.95
C SER A 726 -14.49 -38.61 30.96
N SER A 727 -13.57 -39.44 30.48
CA SER A 727 -13.84 -40.60 29.65
C SER A 727 -14.64 -41.71 30.37
N GLU A 728 -14.65 -41.72 31.71
CA GLU A 728 -15.45 -42.60 32.57
C GLU A 728 -16.82 -42.03 32.93
N SER A 729 -17.14 -40.81 32.49
CA SER A 729 -18.42 -40.17 32.81
C SER A 729 -19.60 -41.09 32.48
N ALA A 730 -20.57 -41.16 33.41
CA ALA A 730 -21.74 -42.01 33.28
C ALA A 730 -22.62 -41.61 32.08
N ASN A 731 -22.63 -40.32 31.73
CA ASN A 731 -23.27 -39.84 30.52
C ASN A 731 -22.28 -39.87 29.35
N LEU A 732 -22.49 -40.81 28.42
CA LEU A 732 -21.62 -40.99 27.25
C LEU A 732 -21.52 -39.72 26.40
N ASP A 733 -22.60 -38.95 26.30
CA ASP A 733 -22.64 -37.75 25.45
C ASP A 733 -21.73 -36.64 25.99
N TRP A 734 -21.51 -36.61 27.31
CA TRP A 734 -20.72 -35.57 27.99
C TRP A 734 -19.20 -35.83 27.92
N ARG A 735 -18.79 -37.05 27.58
CA ARG A 735 -17.37 -37.44 27.57
C ARG A 735 -16.56 -36.57 26.60
N PRO A 736 -15.27 -36.32 26.88
CA PRO A 736 -14.39 -35.59 25.98
C PRO A 736 -14.44 -36.15 24.56
N LYS A 737 -14.63 -35.26 23.58
CA LYS A 737 -14.79 -35.64 22.16
C LYS A 737 -13.86 -34.83 21.28
N LEU A 738 -13.04 -35.52 20.49
CA LEU A 738 -12.25 -34.91 19.42
C LEU A 738 -12.90 -35.27 18.07
N GLU A 739 -13.47 -34.26 17.41
CA GLU A 739 -14.10 -34.38 16.09
C GLU A 739 -13.14 -33.86 15.03
N VAL A 740 -12.67 -34.74 14.15
CA VAL A 740 -11.71 -34.41 13.09
C VAL A 740 -12.35 -34.65 11.72
N VAL A 741 -12.36 -33.61 10.88
CA VAL A 741 -12.74 -33.72 9.47
C VAL A 741 -11.47 -33.67 8.64
N TYR A 742 -11.29 -34.63 7.75
CA TYR A 742 -10.10 -34.73 6.91
C TYR A 742 -10.43 -35.30 5.53
N VAL A 743 -9.47 -35.18 4.62
CA VAL A 743 -9.48 -35.86 3.33
C VAL A 743 -8.24 -36.74 3.22
N VAL A 744 -8.37 -37.91 2.59
CA VAL A 744 -7.22 -38.75 2.27
C VAL A 744 -6.81 -38.42 0.85
N ALA A 745 -5.61 -37.88 0.65
CA ALA A 745 -5.09 -37.66 -0.69
C ALA A 745 -5.04 -39.01 -1.42
N THR A 746 -5.89 -39.18 -2.44
CA THR A 746 -5.72 -40.28 -3.39
C THR A 746 -4.49 -39.97 -4.22
N ALA A 747 -3.60 -40.95 -4.41
CA ALA A 747 -2.42 -40.75 -5.24
C ALA A 747 -2.87 -40.26 -6.63
N THR A 748 -2.45 -39.05 -7.02
CA THR A 748 -2.65 -38.57 -8.38
C THR A 748 -2.09 -39.62 -9.34
N PRO A 749 -2.87 -40.13 -10.32
CA PRO A 749 -2.33 -41.09 -11.28
C PRO A 749 -1.10 -40.47 -11.94
N THR A 750 0.06 -41.08 -11.71
CA THR A 750 1.29 -40.71 -12.40
C THR A 750 1.02 -40.82 -13.89
N ALA A 751 1.17 -39.72 -14.63
CA ALA A 751 1.08 -39.74 -16.08
C ALA A 751 2.01 -40.85 -16.59
N THR A 752 1.43 -41.90 -17.17
CA THR A 752 2.20 -42.95 -17.83
C THR A 752 2.95 -42.25 -18.96
N GLN A 753 4.29 -42.24 -18.89
CA GLN A 753 5.10 -41.71 -19.97
C GLN A 753 4.71 -42.44 -21.26
N THR A 754 4.08 -41.72 -22.19
CA THR A 754 3.88 -42.18 -23.55
C THR A 754 5.26 -42.49 -24.13
N PRO A 755 5.50 -43.69 -24.71
CA PRO A 755 6.79 -44.02 -25.27
C PRO A 755 7.15 -43.01 -26.37
N THR A 756 8.26 -42.31 -26.15
CA THR A 756 8.86 -41.36 -27.09
C THR A 756 9.02 -42.02 -28.46
N ALA A 757 8.42 -41.43 -29.50
CA ALA A 757 8.66 -41.84 -30.88
C ALA A 757 10.15 -41.68 -31.19
N THR A 758 10.79 -42.79 -31.55
CA THR A 758 12.19 -42.84 -31.99
C THR A 758 12.37 -41.96 -33.23
N PRO A 759 13.25 -40.94 -33.23
CA PRO A 759 13.56 -40.19 -34.43
C PRO A 759 14.29 -41.10 -35.43
N SER A 760 13.71 -41.22 -36.62
CA SER A 760 14.31 -41.88 -37.78
C SER A 760 15.60 -41.19 -38.20
N ALA A 761 16.63 -41.99 -38.50
CA ALA A 761 17.94 -41.54 -38.94
C ALA A 761 17.87 -40.67 -40.21
N THR A 762 18.63 -39.58 -40.23
CA THR A 762 18.99 -38.82 -41.45
C THR A 762 20.50 -38.52 -41.37
N PRO A 763 21.24 -38.60 -42.49
CA PRO A 763 22.62 -39.05 -42.48
C PRO A 763 23.66 -37.97 -42.17
N THR A 764 24.76 -38.46 -41.64
CA THR A 764 26.01 -37.77 -41.32
C THR A 764 26.64 -37.06 -42.53
N ALA A 765 27.10 -35.82 -42.31
CA ALA A 765 28.20 -35.22 -43.07
C ALA A 765 29.13 -34.41 -42.14
N THR A 766 30.29 -35.01 -41.86
CA THR A 766 31.66 -34.48 -41.66
C THR A 766 31.90 -33.06 -41.12
N SER A 767 32.66 -33.01 -40.02
CA SER A 767 33.44 -31.85 -39.52
C SER A 767 34.69 -31.60 -40.36
N PRO A 768 35.22 -30.36 -40.36
CA PRO A 768 36.51 -30.19 -39.67
C PRO A 768 36.63 -28.88 -38.86
N GLY A 769 37.24 -29.00 -37.67
CA GLY A 769 38.32 -28.09 -37.23
C GLY A 769 37.95 -26.92 -36.29
N PRO A 770 38.68 -26.73 -35.16
CA PRO A 770 38.33 -25.79 -34.09
C PRO A 770 39.01 -24.42 -34.29
N THR A 771 38.37 -23.30 -33.93
CA THR A 771 39.09 -22.04 -33.66
C THR A 771 38.32 -21.07 -32.76
N ALA A 772 39.03 -20.68 -31.68
CA ALA A 772 39.05 -19.44 -30.90
C ALA A 772 37.79 -18.83 -30.23
N THR A 773 37.85 -18.88 -28.89
CA THR A 773 37.41 -17.91 -27.89
C THR A 773 37.49 -16.43 -28.33
N PRO A 774 36.47 -15.60 -28.06
CA PRO A 774 36.64 -14.15 -28.01
C PRO A 774 36.93 -13.70 -26.57
N THR A 775 38.13 -13.16 -26.40
CA THR A 775 38.60 -12.36 -25.27
C THR A 775 37.83 -11.04 -25.21
N GLN A 776 37.43 -10.61 -24.02
CA GLN A 776 36.90 -9.26 -23.77
C GLN A 776 37.99 -8.22 -24.04
N SER A 777 37.73 -7.27 -24.95
CA SER A 777 38.51 -6.04 -25.04
C SER A 777 37.71 -4.88 -24.45
N LEU A 778 38.19 -4.35 -23.32
CA LEU A 778 37.83 -3.04 -22.83
C LEU A 778 38.46 -2.00 -23.77
N THR A 779 37.62 -1.18 -24.41
CA THR A 779 38.05 0.07 -25.05
C THR A 779 37.37 1.25 -24.36
N PRO A 780 38.14 2.26 -23.92
CA PRO A 780 37.58 3.48 -23.36
C PRO A 780 37.09 4.40 -24.48
N TRP A 781 35.91 4.96 -24.32
CA TRP A 781 35.32 6.00 -25.17
C TRP A 781 34.84 7.16 -24.27
N PRO A 782 34.68 8.36 -24.84
CA PRO A 782 35.50 9.50 -24.46
C PRO A 782 34.79 10.45 -23.49
N THR A 783 35.61 11.22 -22.80
CA THR A 783 35.22 12.40 -22.02
C THR A 783 34.45 13.43 -22.85
N GLY A 784 33.31 13.87 -22.29
CA GLY A 784 32.90 15.27 -22.34
C GLY A 784 31.59 15.58 -23.08
N THR A 785 30.49 15.67 -22.34
CA THR A 785 29.70 16.91 -22.21
C THR A 785 29.01 16.86 -20.85
N SER A 786 29.37 17.77 -19.96
CA SER A 786 28.71 17.98 -18.68
C SER A 786 27.26 18.41 -18.92
N ARG A 787 26.31 17.48 -18.79
CA ARG A 787 24.89 17.81 -18.60
C ARG A 787 24.69 18.06 -17.11
N TYR A 788 24.36 19.29 -16.78
CA TYR A 788 24.00 19.70 -15.43
C TYR A 788 22.63 19.08 -15.08
N ILE A 789 22.60 18.12 -14.14
CA ILE A 789 21.34 17.75 -13.48
C ILE A 789 21.10 18.77 -12.38
N TYR A 790 20.20 19.72 -12.62
CA TYR A 790 19.73 20.66 -11.62
C TYR A 790 18.29 20.33 -11.23
N LEU A 791 18.07 20.04 -9.95
CA LEU A 791 16.77 20.18 -9.32
C LEU A 791 16.51 21.68 -9.07
N PRO A 792 15.24 22.13 -9.09
CA PRO A 792 14.89 23.50 -8.72
C PRO A 792 15.22 23.73 -7.24
N LEU A 793 16.03 24.76 -7.00
CA LEU A 793 16.22 25.35 -5.68
C LEU A 793 14.88 25.90 -5.20
N ILE A 794 14.35 25.32 -4.13
CA ILE A 794 13.19 25.86 -3.42
C ILE A 794 13.69 26.87 -2.39
N TRP A 795 13.08 28.06 -2.50
CA TRP A 795 13.19 29.27 -1.68
C TRP A 795 13.52 29.00 -0.20
N LYS A 796 14.49 29.77 0.31
CA LYS A 796 14.76 29.90 1.76
C LYS A 796 13.64 30.64 2.48
#